data_AF-A0A8H3LLN0-F1
#
_entry.id   AF-A0A8H3LLN0-F1
#
_cell.length_a   1.000
_cell.length_b   1.000
_cell.length_c   1.000
_cell.angle_alpha   90.00
_cell.angle_beta   90.00
_cell.angle_gamma   90.00
#
_symmetry.space_group_name_H-M   'P 1'
#
loop_
_entity.id
_entity.type
_entity.pdbx_description
1 polymer ?
#
loop_
_entity_poly.entity_id
_entity_poly.type
_entity_poly.pdbx_seq_one_letter_code
_entity_poly.pdbx_strand_id
1 'polypeptide(L)'
;MPKGRYTKTILPLLIIGGTTAIISGGLAILYSVQRSSIYTPNNPEGSRKHVPKPSEYGMPYIPAILTTQDNVKIRIYVCKRHTDDEASSRPTVLMFHGNGGNMGDRLPIAERFYKDFKCNVVMVSYRGYGRSEGTPTEKGLCLDAKAALEYIRQDEILRYTKLIVYGQALGGAVAIDLIAKNEGKIDILILENTFLSIPKILPKIFPNFKFLCSEIWPSEQNIKKIKTIPILFLSGKKDEIIPQHHMKTLFDLTQTNSGKEWVEFSEGSHLDTVLQPNYFHYVDQFLQKHIIGWKVWNYFYHFMNSVRLDVWSSDDLDDSRSYNSFIGNNYSEMDQLKRRHTNTVQTQKEGFEHFEPVELDENGKTQKPARLPTTKLQVIKAFYEEYYDIILPLFFTFLSFWTRFYLISLSDIVLWDEAHFGKFASHYIKQEFYFDVHPPLGKMIVALAGLFAGYDGGFDFSSGTKYPENVNYTVMRMFLASFGAWLVPLAYATAIELDFSQHAVILVALMVLLDTAYICISRFILLDSMLLFFTFTTVYFMVKFHNQRHDPFSADWWLWLILTGVSIGCVSSIKWVGLFATALVGLYTIEDLWDKFGDLSIPKSIYLKHWIARIICLIILPILIYMLSFSIHFLILVNSGPGDAQMSSLFQAGLHGNDFSENPLEVAYGSKVTIKNMGYGGGLLHSHVQTYPEGSEQQQVTCYHHKDSNNDWIVKKPREAQKNDNDTEVEFVVHGDTIRLLHSITGRNLHSHQVPAPVTKSQLEVSGYGNETLGDVNDYWVIEVVDDMYTKSNRIRSLTTRIRFRHNLLGCYLRAANTILPQWGFKQIEVTCDKNNNPGDSFTHWNIERHWNDKLPSGGKSYYKSKFLHDFWHLNVAMYTTNNALVPDPDKEDILASTPRQWPLVEVGLRMCSWADEVVKFYLLGNPIVWWSGTASLVIFVFVLLYYLIRRQRKYKDFSPAQWDHFLYVGKVCGIGWLLHYLPFCIMGRVTYLHHYFPALYFSILMAAFMLDHFTVSCKPKTKNIIFGTFYSLIIIVFWYFKDLAFGINYPASELKNRKWLSTWNIAD
;
A
#
# COMPACT_ATOMS: atom_id res chain seq x y z
N MET A 1 26.50 -30.17 24.85
CA MET A 1 25.28 -30.48 24.08
C MET A 1 25.40 -29.80 22.72
N PRO A 2 25.15 -30.51 21.59
CA PRO A 2 25.28 -29.94 20.26
C PRO A 2 24.08 -29.02 19.92
N LYS A 3 24.04 -27.84 20.54
CA LYS A 3 22.98 -26.85 20.30
C LYS A 3 22.90 -26.46 18.81
N GLY A 4 21.74 -26.70 18.21
CA GLY A 4 21.26 -25.91 17.08
C GLY A 4 21.37 -26.55 15.69
N ARG A 5 20.57 -27.59 15.41
CA ARG A 5 19.99 -27.76 14.06
C ARG A 5 18.73 -26.90 13.90
N TYR A 6 17.84 -26.89 14.90
CA TYR A 6 16.59 -26.14 14.82
C TYR A 6 16.80 -24.62 14.83
N THR A 7 17.57 -24.07 15.79
CA THR A 7 17.77 -22.60 15.90
C THR A 7 18.83 -22.03 14.96
N LYS A 8 19.70 -22.84 14.34
CA LYS A 8 20.66 -22.36 13.32
C LYS A 8 20.16 -22.48 11.89
N THR A 9 19.23 -23.40 11.60
CA THR A 9 18.83 -23.71 10.22
C THR A 9 17.32 -23.64 10.01
N ILE A 10 16.53 -24.40 10.77
CA ILE A 10 15.09 -24.57 10.50
C ILE A 10 14.27 -23.32 10.83
N LEU A 11 14.40 -22.78 12.05
CA LEU A 11 13.64 -21.59 12.43
C LEU A 11 14.02 -20.33 11.62
N PRO A 12 15.31 -20.07 11.32
CA PRO A 12 15.67 -19.00 10.39
C PRO A 12 15.03 -19.19 9.02
N LEU A 13 15.03 -20.40 8.45
CA LEU A 13 14.36 -20.69 7.18
C LEU A 13 12.84 -20.49 7.24
N LEU A 14 12.20 -20.77 8.37
CA LEU A 14 10.75 -20.54 8.56
C LEU A 14 10.41 -19.05 8.70
N ILE A 15 11.22 -18.26 9.44
CA ILE A 15 11.01 -16.81 9.59
C ILE A 15 11.36 -16.08 8.29
N ILE A 16 12.45 -16.47 7.62
CA ILE A 16 12.79 -15.99 6.27
C ILE A 16 11.71 -16.43 5.27
N GLY A 17 11.13 -17.62 5.41
CA GLY A 17 9.97 -18.07 4.64
C GLY A 17 8.75 -17.16 4.83
N GLY A 18 8.45 -16.76 6.08
CA GLY A 18 7.39 -15.82 6.39
C GLY A 18 7.63 -14.40 5.86
N THR A 19 8.83 -13.85 6.02
CA THR A 19 9.15 -12.50 5.50
C THR A 19 9.31 -12.49 3.98
N THR A 20 9.83 -13.55 3.37
CA THR A 20 9.83 -13.71 1.90
C THR A 20 8.42 -13.94 1.36
N ALA A 21 7.51 -14.59 2.08
CA ALA A 21 6.09 -14.64 1.71
C ALA A 21 5.43 -13.25 1.72
N ILE A 22 5.78 -12.38 2.68
CA ILE A 22 5.27 -10.99 2.71
C ILE A 22 5.88 -10.15 1.57
N ILE A 23 7.19 -10.26 1.32
CA ILE A 23 7.87 -9.53 0.24
C ILE A 23 7.42 -10.02 -1.14
N SER A 24 7.33 -11.35 -1.34
CA SER A 24 6.80 -11.94 -2.57
C SER A 24 5.31 -11.70 -2.73
N GLY A 25 4.53 -11.61 -1.64
CA GLY A 25 3.15 -11.13 -1.65
C GLY A 25 3.06 -9.70 -2.16
N GLY A 26 3.86 -8.77 -1.61
CA GLY A 26 3.95 -7.39 -2.08
C GLY A 26 4.38 -7.29 -3.56
N LEU A 27 5.36 -8.08 -3.97
CA LEU A 27 5.80 -8.16 -5.38
C LEU A 27 4.74 -8.81 -6.28
N ALA A 28 3.96 -9.77 -5.79
CA ALA A 28 2.86 -10.41 -6.53
C ALA A 28 1.64 -9.48 -6.67
N ILE A 29 1.37 -8.64 -5.66
CA ILE A 29 0.38 -7.56 -5.76
C ILE A 29 0.84 -6.55 -6.82
N LEU A 30 2.08 -6.06 -6.75
CA LEU A 30 2.65 -5.17 -7.77
C LEU A 30 2.60 -5.82 -9.17
N TYR A 31 2.93 -7.11 -9.28
CA TYR A 31 2.86 -7.87 -10.53
C TYR A 31 1.43 -8.02 -11.07
N SER A 32 0.44 -8.18 -10.19
CA SER A 32 -0.97 -8.33 -10.57
C SER A 32 -1.60 -6.98 -10.97
N VAL A 33 -1.30 -5.92 -10.22
CA VAL A 33 -1.86 -4.57 -10.43
C VAL A 33 -1.22 -3.87 -11.65
N GLN A 34 0.02 -4.19 -12.04
CA GLN A 34 0.67 -3.52 -13.18
C GLN A 34 -0.17 -3.59 -14.46
N ARG A 35 -0.88 -4.71 -14.71
CA ARG A 35 -1.64 -4.91 -15.95
C ARG A 35 -2.89 -4.06 -16.02
N SER A 36 -3.60 -3.87 -14.90
CA SER A 36 -4.75 -2.96 -14.80
C SER A 36 -4.33 -1.49 -14.89
N SER A 37 -3.10 -1.14 -14.49
CA SER A 37 -2.58 0.22 -14.63
C SER A 37 -2.00 0.51 -16.02
N ILE A 38 -1.47 -0.50 -16.72
CA ILE A 38 -0.97 -0.39 -18.09
C ILE A 38 -2.11 -0.33 -19.10
N TYR A 39 -3.11 -1.21 -18.99
CA TYR A 39 -4.23 -1.30 -19.92
C TYR A 39 -5.50 -0.74 -19.28
N THR A 40 -6.06 0.32 -19.87
CA THR A 40 -7.18 1.08 -19.29
C THR A 40 -8.47 0.97 -20.12
N PRO A 41 -9.08 -0.23 -20.25
CA PRO A 41 -10.17 -0.47 -21.19
C PRO A 41 -11.53 0.15 -20.82
N ASN A 42 -11.63 0.73 -19.61
CA ASN A 42 -12.79 1.50 -19.14
C ASN A 42 -12.41 2.96 -18.83
N ASN A 43 -11.47 3.51 -19.60
CA ASN A 43 -11.12 4.93 -19.60
C ASN A 43 -11.29 5.48 -21.03
N PRO A 44 -12.23 6.41 -21.31
CA PRO A 44 -13.16 7.03 -20.37
C PRO A 44 -14.16 6.02 -19.76
N GLU A 45 -14.77 6.40 -18.64
CA GLU A 45 -15.68 5.53 -17.92
C GLU A 45 -16.88 5.12 -18.79
N GLY A 46 -17.17 3.83 -18.83
CA GLY A 46 -18.27 3.28 -19.63
C GLY A 46 -17.86 2.71 -20.98
N SER A 47 -16.63 2.92 -21.47
CA SER A 47 -16.12 2.35 -22.74
C SER A 47 -16.13 0.81 -22.80
N ARG A 48 -16.31 0.10 -21.68
CA ARG A 48 -16.61 -1.36 -21.68
C ARG A 48 -18.07 -1.72 -21.99
N LYS A 49 -19.00 -0.82 -21.67
CA LYS A 49 -20.46 -1.05 -21.81
C LYS A 49 -20.99 -0.44 -23.11
N HIS A 50 -20.62 0.80 -23.36
CA HIS A 50 -20.99 1.58 -24.54
C HIS A 50 -19.88 1.46 -25.60
N VAL A 51 -20.25 0.91 -26.77
CA VAL A 51 -19.37 0.71 -27.92
C VAL A 51 -20.17 1.23 -29.13
N PRO A 52 -19.89 2.45 -29.62
CA PRO A 52 -20.54 3.01 -30.80
C PRO A 52 -20.50 2.07 -32.01
N LYS A 53 -21.44 2.21 -32.94
CA LYS A 53 -21.57 1.33 -34.13
C LYS A 53 -21.33 2.10 -35.44
N PRO A 54 -20.71 1.49 -36.46
CA PRO A 54 -20.54 2.12 -37.77
C PRO A 54 -21.84 2.62 -38.42
N SER A 55 -22.97 1.96 -38.13
CA SER A 55 -24.30 2.41 -38.58
C SER A 55 -24.69 3.81 -38.11
N GLU A 56 -24.22 4.22 -36.92
CA GLU A 56 -24.46 5.58 -36.36
C GLU A 56 -23.75 6.67 -37.19
N TYR A 57 -22.70 6.29 -37.92
CA TYR A 57 -21.94 7.13 -38.84
C TYR A 57 -22.33 6.88 -40.31
N GLY A 58 -23.43 6.17 -40.58
CA GLY A 58 -23.88 5.86 -41.93
C GLY A 58 -22.95 4.92 -42.70
N MET A 59 -22.21 4.06 -42.01
CA MET A 59 -21.38 3.00 -42.62
C MET A 59 -22.07 1.63 -42.46
N PRO A 60 -22.43 0.95 -43.57
CA PRO A 60 -22.81 -0.46 -43.53
C PRO A 60 -21.68 -1.30 -42.93
N TYR A 61 -22.01 -2.21 -42.02
CA TYR A 61 -21.01 -3.05 -41.36
C TYR A 61 -21.55 -4.41 -40.93
N ILE A 62 -20.65 -5.39 -40.88
CA ILE A 62 -20.89 -6.72 -40.34
C ILE A 62 -20.16 -6.81 -38.98
N PRO A 63 -20.87 -7.03 -37.86
CA PRO A 63 -20.23 -7.37 -36.60
C PRO A 63 -19.77 -8.83 -36.63
N ALA A 64 -18.48 -9.08 -36.48
CA ALA A 64 -17.94 -10.45 -36.41
C ALA A 64 -17.28 -10.71 -35.05
N ILE A 65 -17.34 -11.98 -34.62
CA ILE A 65 -16.66 -12.47 -33.42
C ILE A 65 -15.56 -13.42 -33.88
N LEU A 66 -14.30 -13.05 -33.63
CA LEU A 66 -13.16 -13.91 -33.91
C LEU A 66 -12.80 -14.70 -32.66
N THR A 67 -12.50 -15.99 -32.82
CA THR A 67 -11.89 -16.80 -31.76
C THR A 67 -10.39 -16.83 -32.00
N THR A 68 -9.61 -16.34 -31.04
CA THR A 68 -8.15 -16.31 -31.13
C THR A 68 -7.55 -17.71 -30.95
N GLN A 69 -6.25 -17.86 -31.26
CA GLN A 69 -5.53 -19.14 -31.13
C GLN A 69 -5.50 -19.69 -29.69
N ASP A 70 -5.80 -18.86 -28.69
CA ASP A 70 -5.93 -19.20 -27.28
C ASP A 70 -7.40 -19.19 -26.78
N ASN A 71 -8.36 -19.36 -27.69
CA ASN A 71 -9.81 -19.50 -27.44
C ASN A 71 -10.50 -18.28 -26.80
N VAL A 72 -9.95 -17.07 -26.92
CA VAL A 72 -10.61 -15.84 -26.49
C VAL A 72 -11.48 -15.27 -27.61
N LYS A 73 -12.71 -14.86 -27.31
CA LYS A 73 -13.61 -14.24 -28.29
C LYS A 73 -13.47 -12.73 -28.30
N ILE A 74 -12.97 -12.20 -29.40
CA ILE A 74 -12.84 -10.76 -29.65
C ILE A 74 -13.85 -10.30 -30.69
N ARG A 75 -14.28 -9.04 -30.61
CA ARG A 75 -15.24 -8.43 -31.53
C ARG A 75 -14.54 -7.51 -32.51
N ILE A 76 -14.95 -7.59 -33.77
CA ILE A 76 -14.51 -6.69 -34.85
C ILE A 76 -15.72 -6.08 -35.57
N TYR A 77 -15.49 -4.95 -36.23
CA TYR A 77 -16.42 -4.39 -37.21
C TYR A 77 -15.81 -4.47 -38.60
N VAL A 78 -16.59 -4.93 -39.59
CA VAL A 78 -16.16 -5.09 -40.98
C VAL A 78 -17.07 -4.26 -41.88
N CYS A 79 -16.57 -3.13 -42.36
CA CYS A 79 -17.27 -2.19 -43.23
C CYS A 79 -16.78 -2.39 -44.67
N LYS A 80 -17.46 -3.25 -45.45
CA LYS A 80 -17.19 -3.41 -46.88
C LYS A 80 -17.86 -2.30 -47.71
N ARG A 81 -17.35 -2.04 -48.91
CA ARG A 81 -18.03 -1.22 -49.93
C ARG A 81 -19.38 -1.85 -50.34
N HIS A 82 -20.23 -1.10 -51.06
CA HIS A 82 -21.65 -1.49 -51.23
C HIS A 82 -21.88 -2.69 -52.15
N THR A 83 -20.96 -2.93 -53.09
CA THR A 83 -20.96 -4.13 -53.95
C THR A 83 -19.63 -4.86 -53.84
N ASP A 84 -19.62 -6.15 -54.12
CA ASP A 84 -18.41 -6.98 -54.02
C ASP A 84 -17.35 -6.58 -55.07
N ASP A 85 -17.76 -6.07 -56.23
CA ASP A 85 -16.87 -5.45 -57.23
C ASP A 85 -16.23 -4.16 -56.70
N GLU A 86 -16.99 -3.30 -56.01
CA GLU A 86 -16.44 -2.12 -55.35
C GLU A 86 -15.53 -2.51 -54.18
N ALA A 87 -15.87 -3.56 -53.43
CA ALA A 87 -15.09 -4.00 -52.27
C ALA A 87 -13.78 -4.69 -52.68
N SER A 88 -13.78 -5.50 -53.75
CA SER A 88 -12.58 -6.18 -54.26
C SER A 88 -11.60 -5.24 -54.97
N SER A 89 -12.10 -4.19 -55.64
CA SER A 89 -11.28 -3.17 -56.31
C SER A 89 -10.69 -2.10 -55.37
N ARG A 90 -11.12 -2.07 -54.10
CA ARG A 90 -10.71 -1.04 -53.13
C ARG A 90 -9.78 -1.61 -52.03
N PRO A 91 -8.84 -0.79 -51.51
CA PRO A 91 -7.96 -1.21 -50.42
C PRO A 91 -8.73 -1.39 -49.11
N THR A 92 -8.18 -2.22 -48.23
CA THR A 92 -8.72 -2.50 -46.90
C THR A 92 -7.84 -1.87 -45.82
N VAL A 93 -8.44 -1.16 -44.87
CA VAL A 93 -7.75 -0.56 -43.73
C VAL A 93 -8.04 -1.38 -42.46
N LEU A 94 -7.02 -2.01 -41.90
CA LEU A 94 -7.06 -2.67 -40.60
C LEU A 94 -6.66 -1.67 -39.50
N MET A 95 -7.59 -1.35 -38.61
CA MET A 95 -7.44 -0.30 -37.60
C MET A 95 -7.24 -0.85 -36.19
N PHE A 96 -6.18 -0.36 -35.54
CA PHE A 96 -5.81 -0.67 -34.16
C PHE A 96 -5.91 0.59 -33.29
N HIS A 97 -6.77 0.56 -32.27
CA HIS A 97 -7.07 1.70 -31.41
C HIS A 97 -6.03 1.90 -30.28
N GLY A 98 -6.11 3.06 -29.61
CA GLY A 98 -5.24 3.41 -28.48
C GLY A 98 -5.56 2.65 -27.19
N ASN A 99 -4.83 2.99 -26.11
CA ASN A 99 -4.98 2.37 -24.78
C ASN A 99 -6.19 2.88 -23.98
N GLY A 100 -6.71 4.05 -24.34
CA GLY A 100 -7.98 4.58 -23.87
C GLY A 100 -9.05 4.43 -24.95
N GLY A 101 -10.29 4.25 -24.50
CA GLY A 101 -11.46 4.03 -25.35
C GLY A 101 -11.56 2.61 -25.91
N ASN A 102 -12.31 2.47 -26.98
CA ASN A 102 -12.58 1.23 -27.69
C ASN A 102 -12.64 1.47 -29.22
N MET A 103 -12.85 0.42 -30.02
CA MET A 103 -12.92 0.56 -31.49
C MET A 103 -14.02 1.53 -31.97
N GLY A 104 -15.15 1.63 -31.26
CA GLY A 104 -16.23 2.56 -31.56
C GLY A 104 -15.81 4.03 -31.42
N ASP A 105 -14.93 4.33 -30.46
CA ASP A 105 -14.38 5.67 -30.23
C ASP A 105 -13.38 6.12 -31.31
N ARG A 106 -13.18 5.30 -32.35
CA ARG A 106 -12.36 5.59 -33.54
C ARG A 106 -13.17 5.57 -34.84
N LEU A 107 -14.50 5.48 -34.76
CA LEU A 107 -15.40 5.57 -35.91
C LEU A 107 -15.27 6.88 -36.71
N PRO A 108 -15.03 8.07 -36.13
CA PRO A 108 -14.78 9.29 -36.91
C PRO A 108 -13.57 9.17 -37.86
N ILE A 109 -12.56 8.37 -37.49
CA ILE A 109 -11.39 8.12 -38.35
C ILE A 109 -11.74 7.09 -39.43
N ALA A 110 -12.42 6.01 -39.05
CA ALA A 110 -12.91 4.98 -39.98
C ALA A 110 -13.86 5.56 -41.04
N GLU A 111 -14.72 6.51 -40.65
CA GLU A 111 -15.64 7.21 -41.54
C GLU A 111 -14.91 7.93 -42.67
N ARG A 112 -13.80 8.59 -42.39
CA ARG A 112 -12.98 9.29 -43.40
C ARG A 112 -12.34 8.29 -44.38
N PHE A 113 -11.81 7.18 -43.87
CA PHE A 113 -11.33 6.09 -44.73
C PHE A 113 -12.44 5.45 -45.60
N TYR A 114 -13.66 5.30 -45.06
CA TYR A 114 -14.77 4.68 -45.78
C TYR A 114 -15.46 5.63 -46.79
N LYS A 115 -15.74 6.87 -46.38
CA LYS A 115 -16.51 7.84 -47.16
C LYS A 115 -15.66 8.62 -48.16
N ASP A 116 -14.48 9.09 -47.75
CA ASP A 116 -13.64 9.95 -48.58
C ASP A 116 -12.69 9.12 -49.45
N PHE A 117 -11.99 8.16 -48.85
CA PHE A 117 -11.00 7.33 -49.57
C PHE A 117 -11.56 6.04 -50.19
N LYS A 118 -12.83 5.72 -49.91
CA LYS A 118 -13.53 4.51 -50.40
C LYS A 118 -12.81 3.20 -50.07
N CYS A 119 -12.15 3.13 -48.92
CA CYS A 119 -11.57 1.89 -48.43
C CYS A 119 -12.66 0.97 -47.84
N ASN A 120 -12.41 -0.33 -47.84
CA ASN A 120 -13.01 -1.22 -46.84
C ASN A 120 -12.33 -0.93 -45.48
N VAL A 121 -13.05 -1.07 -44.36
CA VAL A 121 -12.48 -0.84 -43.02
C VAL A 121 -12.76 -2.01 -42.09
N VAL A 122 -11.72 -2.51 -41.43
CA VAL A 122 -11.79 -3.54 -40.40
C VAL A 122 -11.26 -2.98 -39.08
N MET A 123 -12.10 -2.91 -38.07
CA MET A 123 -11.75 -2.35 -36.76
C MET A 123 -11.73 -3.44 -35.70
N VAL A 124 -10.70 -3.47 -34.86
CA VAL A 124 -10.49 -4.53 -33.87
C VAL A 124 -10.70 -4.00 -32.44
N SER A 125 -11.58 -4.62 -31.66
CA SER A 125 -11.65 -4.43 -30.20
C SER A 125 -10.81 -5.52 -29.52
N TYR A 126 -9.68 -5.15 -28.93
CA TYR A 126 -8.80 -6.09 -28.21
C TYR A 126 -9.55 -6.86 -27.11
N ARG A 127 -9.03 -8.01 -26.71
CA ARG A 127 -9.49 -8.73 -25.51
C ARG A 127 -9.51 -7.81 -24.30
N GLY A 128 -10.58 -7.91 -23.51
CA GLY A 128 -10.82 -7.04 -22.37
C GLY A 128 -11.17 -5.57 -22.70
N TYR A 129 -11.21 -5.15 -23.97
CA TYR A 129 -11.70 -3.84 -24.42
C TYR A 129 -13.09 -3.93 -25.03
N GLY A 130 -13.86 -2.84 -24.97
CA GLY A 130 -15.22 -2.79 -25.52
C GLY A 130 -16.06 -3.96 -25.02
N ARG A 131 -16.65 -4.74 -25.94
CA ARG A 131 -17.40 -5.96 -25.62
C ARG A 131 -16.59 -7.26 -25.79
N SER A 132 -15.29 -7.22 -26.04
CA SER A 132 -14.46 -8.44 -26.18
C SER A 132 -14.22 -9.14 -24.84
N GLU A 133 -14.09 -10.46 -24.87
CA GLU A 133 -13.83 -11.31 -23.70
C GLU A 133 -12.36 -11.22 -23.25
N GLY A 134 -12.01 -11.88 -22.14
CA GLY A 134 -10.64 -11.99 -21.64
C GLY A 134 -10.06 -10.72 -21.00
N THR A 135 -8.75 -10.76 -20.74
CA THR A 135 -7.97 -9.67 -20.10
C THR A 135 -6.80 -9.23 -20.99
N PRO A 136 -6.50 -7.93 -21.08
CA PRO A 136 -5.46 -7.43 -21.96
C PRO A 136 -4.04 -7.79 -21.45
N THR A 137 -3.20 -8.23 -22.38
CA THR A 137 -1.76 -8.53 -22.19
C THR A 137 -1.06 -8.32 -23.53
N GLU A 138 0.26 -8.08 -23.55
CA GLU A 138 1.04 -7.89 -24.79
C GLU A 138 0.87 -9.08 -25.73
N LYS A 139 1.14 -10.30 -25.22
CA LYS A 139 0.94 -11.55 -25.97
C LYS A 139 -0.49 -11.71 -26.46
N GLY A 140 -1.49 -11.33 -25.66
CA GLY A 140 -2.89 -11.43 -26.01
C GLY A 140 -3.27 -10.49 -27.17
N LEU A 141 -2.88 -9.21 -27.09
CA LEU A 141 -3.14 -8.23 -28.14
C LEU A 141 -2.42 -8.60 -29.46
N CYS A 142 -1.24 -9.22 -29.40
CA CYS A 142 -0.58 -9.80 -30.57
C CYS A 142 -1.41 -10.93 -31.21
N LEU A 143 -2.05 -11.79 -30.42
CA LEU A 143 -2.94 -12.85 -30.92
C LEU A 143 -4.24 -12.27 -31.50
N ASP A 144 -4.78 -11.20 -30.91
CA ASP A 144 -5.97 -10.50 -31.40
C ASP A 144 -5.72 -9.88 -32.79
N ALA A 145 -4.57 -9.18 -32.93
CA ALA A 145 -4.14 -8.59 -34.20
C ALA A 145 -3.89 -9.65 -35.28
N LYS A 146 -3.30 -10.79 -34.91
CA LYS A 146 -3.09 -11.93 -35.80
C LYS A 146 -4.42 -12.53 -36.28
N ALA A 147 -5.38 -12.73 -35.37
CA ALA A 147 -6.71 -13.24 -35.72
C ALA A 147 -7.43 -12.31 -36.72
N ALA A 148 -7.33 -10.99 -36.56
CA ALA A 148 -7.89 -10.02 -37.50
C ALA A 148 -7.22 -10.06 -38.89
N LEU A 149 -5.89 -10.25 -38.94
CA LEU A 149 -5.17 -10.44 -40.21
C LEU A 149 -5.54 -11.77 -40.89
N GLU A 150 -5.67 -12.85 -40.13
CA GLU A 150 -6.09 -14.16 -40.63
C GLU A 150 -7.52 -14.11 -41.18
N TYR A 151 -8.45 -13.43 -40.50
CA TYR A 151 -9.80 -13.17 -40.99
C TYR A 151 -9.79 -12.44 -42.36
N ILE A 152 -9.06 -11.33 -42.49
CA ILE A 152 -8.96 -10.58 -43.75
C ILE A 152 -8.40 -11.44 -44.90
N ARG A 153 -7.45 -12.33 -44.62
CA ARG A 153 -6.84 -13.20 -45.64
C ARG A 153 -7.61 -14.49 -45.92
N GLN A 154 -8.66 -14.79 -45.13
CA GLN A 154 -9.62 -15.86 -45.37
C GLN A 154 -10.91 -15.35 -46.04
N ASP A 155 -11.29 -14.09 -45.82
CA ASP A 155 -12.44 -13.45 -46.47
C ASP A 155 -12.36 -13.51 -48.00
N GLU A 156 -13.47 -13.87 -48.65
CA GLU A 156 -13.49 -14.17 -50.07
C GLU A 156 -13.11 -12.99 -50.98
N ILE A 157 -13.35 -11.77 -50.49
CA ILE A 157 -13.15 -10.50 -51.20
C ILE A 157 -11.87 -9.83 -50.69
N LEU A 158 -11.78 -9.61 -49.38
CA LEU A 158 -10.73 -8.79 -48.78
C LEU A 158 -9.34 -9.42 -48.93
N ARG A 159 -9.24 -10.75 -49.10
CA ARG A 159 -7.97 -11.47 -49.24
C ARG A 159 -7.09 -11.00 -50.40
N TYR A 160 -7.67 -10.45 -51.47
CA TYR A 160 -6.93 -9.94 -52.64
C TYR A 160 -6.71 -8.41 -52.59
N THR A 161 -7.37 -7.71 -51.68
CA THR A 161 -7.23 -6.26 -51.55
C THR A 161 -5.86 -5.86 -50.99
N LYS A 162 -5.43 -4.64 -51.35
CA LYS A 162 -4.28 -3.98 -50.75
C LYS A 162 -4.57 -3.65 -49.28
N LEU A 163 -3.72 -4.12 -48.37
CA LEU A 163 -3.95 -4.02 -46.93
C LEU A 163 -3.09 -2.91 -46.31
N ILE A 164 -3.78 -1.87 -45.85
CA ILE A 164 -3.24 -0.76 -45.08
C ILE A 164 -3.46 -1.08 -43.60
N VAL A 165 -2.43 -0.96 -42.76
CA VAL A 165 -2.58 -1.02 -41.30
C VAL A 165 -2.44 0.38 -40.72
N TYR A 166 -3.42 0.79 -39.93
CA TYR A 166 -3.42 2.05 -39.18
C TYR A 166 -3.37 1.77 -37.67
N GLY A 167 -2.45 2.41 -36.96
CA GLY A 167 -2.30 2.23 -35.51
C GLY A 167 -2.00 3.54 -34.78
N GLN A 168 -2.87 3.89 -33.82
CA GLN A 168 -2.70 5.04 -32.93
C GLN A 168 -2.19 4.61 -31.55
N ALA A 169 -1.19 5.27 -31.00
CA ALA A 169 -0.66 5.00 -29.65
C ALA A 169 -0.30 3.52 -29.42
N LEU A 170 -0.99 2.82 -28.49
CA LEU A 170 -0.84 1.37 -28.29
C LEU A 170 -1.11 0.57 -29.58
N GLY A 171 -2.11 0.98 -30.36
CA GLY A 171 -2.40 0.38 -31.65
C GLY A 171 -1.26 0.51 -32.66
N GLY A 172 -0.43 1.54 -32.54
CA GLY A 172 0.81 1.66 -33.31
C GLY A 172 1.86 0.59 -32.94
N ALA A 173 2.01 0.27 -31.65
CA ALA A 173 2.88 -0.81 -31.20
C ALA A 173 2.34 -2.20 -31.63
N VAL A 174 1.02 -2.38 -31.59
CA VAL A 174 0.32 -3.57 -32.13
C VAL A 174 0.57 -3.72 -33.63
N ALA A 175 0.42 -2.64 -34.41
CA ALA A 175 0.66 -2.63 -35.85
C ALA A 175 2.11 -2.98 -36.22
N ILE A 176 3.09 -2.37 -35.53
CA ILE A 176 4.52 -2.64 -35.73
C ILE A 176 4.84 -4.12 -35.46
N ASP A 177 4.31 -4.69 -34.37
CA ASP A 177 4.55 -6.10 -34.03
C ASP A 177 3.88 -7.08 -35.02
N LEU A 178 2.64 -6.79 -35.45
CA LEU A 178 1.93 -7.59 -36.44
C LEU A 178 2.70 -7.66 -37.76
N ILE A 179 3.16 -6.50 -38.26
CA ILE A 179 3.90 -6.40 -39.52
C ILE A 179 5.27 -7.06 -39.41
N ALA A 180 6.01 -6.82 -38.33
CA ALA A 180 7.33 -7.42 -38.10
C ALA A 180 7.32 -8.96 -38.04
N LYS A 181 6.14 -9.58 -37.92
CA LYS A 181 5.91 -11.04 -37.94
C LYS A 181 5.22 -11.54 -39.21
N ASN A 182 4.72 -10.66 -40.07
CA ASN A 182 3.90 -11.00 -41.25
C ASN A 182 4.24 -10.14 -42.48
N GLU A 183 5.49 -9.71 -42.62
CA GLU A 183 5.95 -8.95 -43.78
C GLU A 183 5.67 -9.73 -45.08
N GLY A 184 5.14 -9.04 -46.10
CA GLY A 184 4.60 -9.65 -47.32
C GLY A 184 3.10 -9.98 -47.29
N LYS A 185 2.42 -9.94 -46.13
CA LYS A 185 0.95 -10.01 -46.03
C LYS A 185 0.26 -8.64 -45.84
N ILE A 186 1.03 -7.56 -45.76
CA ILE A 186 0.56 -6.18 -45.49
C ILE A 186 1.30 -5.26 -46.47
N ASP A 187 0.60 -4.27 -47.02
CA ASP A 187 1.10 -3.43 -48.10
C ASP A 187 1.55 -2.03 -47.62
N ILE A 188 0.90 -1.46 -46.61
CA ILE A 188 1.18 -0.08 -46.12
C ILE A 188 1.02 -0.01 -44.58
N LEU A 189 1.84 0.81 -43.93
CA LEU A 189 1.68 1.16 -42.51
C LEU A 189 1.49 2.69 -42.31
N ILE A 190 0.50 3.06 -41.52
CA ILE A 190 0.30 4.43 -41.02
C ILE A 190 0.38 4.39 -39.48
N LEU A 191 1.30 5.18 -38.91
CA LEU A 191 1.53 5.28 -37.48
C LEU A 191 1.17 6.69 -36.98
N GLU A 192 0.40 6.75 -35.90
CA GLU A 192 0.07 7.98 -35.20
C GLU A 192 0.48 7.91 -33.73
N ASN A 193 1.23 8.91 -33.27
CA ASN A 193 1.53 9.15 -31.85
C ASN A 193 1.93 7.89 -31.05
N THR A 194 2.84 7.05 -31.57
CA THR A 194 3.27 5.78 -30.94
C THR A 194 4.68 5.82 -30.33
N PHE A 195 5.03 4.77 -29.59
CA PHE A 195 6.12 4.77 -28.62
C PHE A 195 7.22 3.72 -28.88
N LEU A 196 8.42 3.94 -28.33
CA LEU A 196 9.58 3.05 -28.48
C LEU A 196 9.43 1.72 -27.71
N SER A 197 8.97 1.81 -26.45
CA SER A 197 8.57 0.69 -25.59
C SER A 197 7.92 1.21 -24.30
N ILE A 198 7.05 0.43 -23.66
CA ILE A 198 6.38 0.84 -22.40
C ILE A 198 7.42 1.18 -21.30
N PRO A 199 8.47 0.37 -21.06
CA PRO A 199 9.57 0.70 -20.14
C PRO A 199 10.38 1.97 -20.45
N LYS A 200 10.13 2.64 -21.58
CA LYS A 200 10.70 3.96 -21.93
C LYS A 200 9.71 5.11 -21.77
N ILE A 201 8.40 4.84 -21.69
CA ILE A 201 7.39 5.81 -21.24
C ILE A 201 7.39 5.88 -19.69
N LEU A 202 7.49 4.72 -19.04
CA LEU A 202 7.39 4.58 -17.58
C LEU A 202 8.29 5.50 -16.74
N PRO A 203 9.50 5.93 -17.13
CA PRO A 203 10.32 6.84 -16.30
C PRO A 203 9.67 8.20 -16.00
N LYS A 204 8.67 8.63 -16.79
CA LYS A 204 7.84 9.83 -16.51
C LYS A 204 6.76 9.60 -15.44
N ILE A 205 6.51 8.34 -15.07
CA ILE A 205 5.37 7.91 -14.23
C ILE A 205 5.85 7.15 -12.98
N PHE A 206 6.78 6.19 -13.12
CA PHE A 206 7.35 5.36 -12.06
C PHE A 206 8.86 5.05 -12.31
N PRO A 207 9.81 5.87 -11.82
CA PRO A 207 11.22 5.75 -12.20
C PRO A 207 11.96 4.52 -11.65
N ASN A 208 11.56 3.96 -10.49
CA ASN A 208 12.37 2.99 -9.74
C ASN A 208 12.04 1.50 -9.98
N PHE A 209 11.01 1.18 -10.76
CA PHE A 209 10.47 -0.20 -10.87
C PHE A 209 10.54 -0.81 -12.28
N LYS A 210 11.38 -0.25 -13.16
CA LYS A 210 11.52 -0.68 -14.56
C LYS A 210 11.80 -2.18 -14.76
N PHE A 211 12.44 -2.84 -13.79
CA PHE A 211 12.77 -4.26 -13.83
C PHE A 211 11.58 -5.21 -13.57
N LEU A 212 10.44 -4.70 -13.09
CA LEU A 212 9.23 -5.49 -12.82
C LEU A 212 8.20 -5.46 -13.96
N CYS A 213 8.40 -4.60 -14.97
CA CYS A 213 7.47 -4.38 -16.07
C CYS A 213 7.39 -5.62 -16.99
N SER A 214 6.28 -6.35 -16.95
CA SER A 214 6.09 -7.56 -17.78
C SER A 214 5.67 -7.26 -19.21
N GLU A 215 5.01 -6.12 -19.44
CA GLU A 215 4.55 -5.69 -20.76
C GLU A 215 5.59 -4.70 -21.32
N ILE A 216 6.30 -5.08 -22.38
CA ILE A 216 7.47 -4.39 -22.92
C ILE A 216 7.10 -3.58 -24.16
N TRP A 217 6.41 -4.21 -25.11
CA TRP A 217 6.13 -3.68 -26.46
C TRP A 217 7.38 -3.13 -27.16
N PRO A 218 8.28 -3.99 -27.67
CA PRO A 218 9.58 -3.59 -28.19
C PRO A 218 9.51 -2.97 -29.61
N SER A 219 8.70 -1.93 -29.80
CA SER A 219 8.48 -1.24 -31.08
C SER A 219 9.80 -0.82 -31.75
N GLU A 220 10.76 -0.29 -30.97
CA GLU A 220 12.08 0.12 -31.48
C GLU A 220 12.95 -1.02 -32.03
N GLN A 221 12.66 -2.26 -31.64
CA GLN A 221 13.33 -3.47 -32.15
C GLN A 221 12.53 -4.06 -33.32
N ASN A 222 11.20 -4.08 -33.21
CA ASN A 222 10.33 -4.62 -34.24
C ASN A 222 10.31 -3.76 -35.51
N ILE A 223 10.32 -2.43 -35.40
CA ILE A 223 10.28 -1.53 -36.58
C ILE A 223 11.53 -1.67 -37.48
N LYS A 224 12.66 -2.10 -36.93
CA LYS A 224 13.90 -2.40 -37.68
C LYS A 224 13.77 -3.63 -38.56
N LYS A 225 12.83 -4.54 -38.25
CA LYS A 225 12.56 -5.76 -39.01
C LYS A 225 11.75 -5.49 -40.27
N ILE A 226 11.05 -4.35 -40.35
CA ILE A 226 10.25 -3.94 -41.50
C ILE A 226 11.17 -3.35 -42.57
N LYS A 227 11.22 -3.99 -43.75
CA LYS A 227 12.10 -3.71 -44.88
C LYS A 227 11.37 -3.32 -46.17
N THR A 228 10.17 -3.83 -46.43
CA THR A 228 9.53 -3.75 -47.76
C THR A 228 8.23 -2.95 -47.78
N ILE A 229 7.77 -2.45 -46.63
CA ILE A 229 6.49 -1.74 -46.49
C ILE A 229 6.74 -0.22 -46.37
N PRO A 230 6.09 0.64 -47.18
CA PRO A 230 6.13 2.09 -46.99
C PRO A 230 5.43 2.51 -45.69
N ILE A 231 6.00 3.47 -44.98
CA ILE A 231 5.52 3.90 -43.65
C ILE A 231 5.29 5.41 -43.57
N LEU A 232 4.09 5.83 -43.20
CA LEU A 232 3.74 7.22 -42.88
C LEU A 232 3.73 7.43 -41.36
N PHE A 233 4.46 8.46 -40.90
CA PHE A 233 4.51 8.88 -39.49
C PHE A 233 3.76 10.20 -39.31
N LEU A 234 2.65 10.15 -38.57
CA LEU A 234 1.81 11.29 -38.21
C LEU A 234 2.07 11.63 -36.73
N SER A 235 2.68 12.79 -36.48
CA SER A 235 3.30 13.10 -35.18
C SER A 235 2.82 14.44 -34.62
N GLY A 236 2.08 14.41 -33.51
CA GLY A 236 1.70 15.59 -32.75
C GLY A 236 2.89 16.18 -32.00
N LYS A 237 3.19 17.46 -32.21
CA LYS A 237 4.31 18.14 -31.53
C LYS A 237 4.04 18.38 -30.04
N LYS A 238 2.76 18.57 -29.68
CA LYS A 238 2.30 18.86 -28.32
C LYS A 238 1.80 17.61 -27.59
N ASP A 239 2.11 16.41 -28.09
CA ASP A 239 1.73 15.14 -27.46
C ASP A 239 2.25 15.06 -26.01
N GLU A 240 1.30 15.15 -25.09
CA GLU A 240 1.48 15.21 -23.66
C GLU A 240 1.71 13.82 -23.03
N ILE A 241 1.26 12.76 -23.70
CA ILE A 241 1.29 11.37 -23.22
C ILE A 241 2.54 10.65 -23.74
N ILE A 242 2.84 10.74 -25.04
CA ILE A 242 3.97 10.12 -25.72
C ILE A 242 4.83 11.23 -26.35
N PRO A 243 5.88 11.72 -25.66
CA PRO A 243 6.67 12.84 -26.15
C PRO A 243 7.28 12.57 -27.52
N GLN A 244 7.12 13.53 -28.44
CA GLN A 244 7.43 13.46 -29.87
C GLN A 244 8.75 12.74 -30.26
N HIS A 245 9.79 12.83 -29.42
CA HIS A 245 11.06 12.14 -29.62
C HIS A 245 10.92 10.61 -29.79
N HIS A 246 9.88 9.98 -29.25
CA HIS A 246 9.61 8.55 -29.47
C HIS A 246 9.27 8.27 -30.95
N MET A 247 8.31 9.01 -31.51
CA MET A 247 7.95 8.94 -32.93
C MET A 247 9.15 9.29 -33.82
N LYS A 248 9.91 10.33 -33.46
CA LYS A 248 11.09 10.73 -34.23
C LYS A 248 12.16 9.64 -34.25
N THR A 249 12.45 9.04 -33.09
CA THR A 249 13.39 7.92 -32.96
C THR A 249 12.89 6.69 -33.73
N LEU A 250 11.59 6.38 -33.72
CA LEU A 250 11.04 5.30 -34.54
C LEU A 250 11.26 5.55 -36.04
N PHE A 251 10.96 6.77 -36.52
CA PHE A 251 11.24 7.17 -37.90
C PHE A 251 12.72 7.01 -38.26
N ASP A 252 13.64 7.47 -37.39
CA ASP A 252 15.08 7.38 -37.63
C ASP A 252 15.58 5.93 -37.64
N LEU A 253 15.04 5.07 -36.76
CA LEU A 253 15.35 3.62 -36.70
C LEU A 253 14.71 2.79 -37.82
N THR A 254 13.74 3.31 -38.57
CA THR A 254 13.10 2.61 -39.69
C THR A 254 14.06 2.39 -40.86
N GLN A 255 14.14 1.14 -41.32
CA GLN A 255 15.03 0.66 -42.40
C GLN A 255 14.25 0.10 -43.60
N THR A 256 13.09 0.68 -43.92
CA THR A 256 12.31 0.30 -45.11
C THR A 256 12.92 0.88 -46.38
N ASN A 257 13.00 0.05 -47.42
CA ASN A 257 13.47 0.44 -48.76
C ASN A 257 12.33 1.01 -49.63
N SER A 258 11.08 0.86 -49.21
CA SER A 258 9.89 1.29 -49.96
C SER A 258 9.47 2.75 -49.69
N GLY A 259 10.24 3.47 -48.87
CA GLY A 259 10.01 4.87 -48.51
C GLY A 259 9.39 5.06 -47.12
N LYS A 260 9.77 6.16 -46.45
CA LYS A 260 9.18 6.61 -45.19
C LYS A 260 8.91 8.11 -45.24
N GLU A 261 7.77 8.55 -44.71
CA GLU A 261 7.38 9.97 -44.70
C GLU A 261 7.09 10.44 -43.27
N TRP A 262 7.46 11.69 -42.99
CA TRP A 262 7.32 12.33 -41.68
C TRP A 262 6.43 13.56 -41.81
N VAL A 263 5.36 13.61 -41.04
CA VAL A 263 4.45 14.74 -40.94
C VAL A 263 4.33 15.16 -39.48
N GLU A 264 4.70 16.41 -39.20
CA GLU A 264 4.60 17.02 -37.89
C GLU A 264 3.41 17.98 -37.84
N PHE A 265 2.57 17.86 -36.82
CA PHE A 265 1.49 18.80 -36.54
C PHE A 265 1.87 19.65 -35.33
N SER A 266 2.17 20.93 -35.56
CA SER A 266 2.70 21.85 -34.53
C SER A 266 1.76 22.03 -33.33
N GLU A 267 0.45 21.94 -33.56
CA GLU A 267 -0.62 22.10 -32.56
C GLU A 267 -1.29 20.77 -32.16
N GLY A 268 -0.83 19.63 -32.70
CA GLY A 268 -1.41 18.31 -32.38
C GLY A 268 -1.05 17.81 -30.98
N SER A 269 -2.08 17.57 -30.16
CA SER A 269 -2.04 16.84 -28.88
C SER A 269 -2.03 15.32 -29.09
N HIS A 270 -2.05 14.51 -28.02
CA HIS A 270 -2.09 13.06 -28.16
C HIS A 270 -3.33 12.53 -28.93
N LEU A 271 -4.50 13.16 -28.72
CA LEU A 271 -5.77 12.73 -29.30
C LEU A 271 -6.24 13.61 -30.48
N ASP A 272 -5.88 14.90 -30.50
CA ASP A 272 -6.40 15.85 -31.49
C ASP A 272 -5.52 15.99 -32.74
N THR A 273 -4.44 15.21 -32.86
CA THR A 273 -3.61 15.16 -34.08
C THR A 273 -4.43 14.87 -35.34
N VAL A 274 -5.44 13.99 -35.25
CA VAL A 274 -6.35 13.66 -36.36
C VAL A 274 -7.29 14.81 -36.76
N LEU A 275 -7.52 15.77 -35.85
CA LEU A 275 -8.37 16.95 -36.10
C LEU A 275 -7.59 18.11 -36.73
N GLN A 276 -6.26 17.99 -36.85
CA GLN A 276 -5.42 19.07 -37.35
C GLN A 276 -5.65 19.34 -38.85
N PRO A 277 -5.56 20.61 -39.28
CA PRO A 277 -5.65 20.95 -40.70
C PRO A 277 -4.70 20.10 -41.55
N ASN A 278 -5.19 19.68 -42.72
CA ASN A 278 -4.47 18.85 -43.70
C ASN A 278 -4.10 17.42 -43.25
N TYR A 279 -4.49 16.93 -42.06
CA TYR A 279 -4.17 15.55 -41.64
C TYR A 279 -4.56 14.51 -42.71
N PHE A 280 -5.83 14.51 -43.14
CA PHE A 280 -6.31 13.59 -44.17
C PHE A 280 -5.76 13.91 -45.57
N HIS A 281 -5.30 15.14 -45.82
CA HIS A 281 -4.65 15.50 -47.08
C HIS A 281 -3.28 14.82 -47.21
N TYR A 282 -2.48 14.76 -46.13
CA TYR A 282 -1.23 14.02 -46.12
C TYR A 282 -1.44 12.51 -46.26
N VAL A 283 -2.49 11.97 -45.65
CA VAL A 283 -2.88 10.55 -45.85
C VAL A 283 -3.22 10.29 -47.33
N ASP A 284 -4.03 11.14 -47.97
CA ASP A 284 -4.36 10.99 -49.40
C ASP A 284 -3.12 11.11 -50.30
N GLN A 285 -2.23 12.08 -50.07
CA GLN A 285 -0.97 12.22 -50.82
C GLN A 285 -0.09 10.97 -50.71
N PHE A 286 0.03 10.40 -49.52
CA PHE A 286 0.81 9.19 -49.28
C PHE A 286 0.21 7.96 -49.97
N LEU A 287 -1.11 7.79 -49.90
CA LEU A 287 -1.81 6.69 -50.57
C LEU A 287 -1.77 6.85 -52.10
N GLN A 288 -1.89 8.08 -52.64
CA GLN A 288 -1.69 8.39 -54.06
C GLN A 288 -0.32 7.96 -54.59
N LYS A 289 0.72 8.05 -53.76
CA LYS A 289 2.11 7.74 -54.12
C LYS A 289 2.38 6.23 -54.13
N HIS A 290 1.74 5.48 -53.24
CA HIS A 290 2.03 4.06 -53.00
C HIS A 290 0.97 3.08 -53.51
N ILE A 291 -0.22 3.55 -53.92
CA ILE A 291 -1.28 2.71 -54.51
C ILE A 291 -1.49 3.11 -55.99
N ILE A 292 -1.07 2.22 -56.90
CA ILE A 292 -1.24 2.38 -58.34
C ILE A 292 -2.73 2.52 -58.67
N GLY A 293 -3.08 3.55 -59.44
CA GLY A 293 -4.45 3.85 -59.86
C GLY A 293 -5.23 4.81 -58.96
N TRP A 294 -4.78 5.09 -57.73
CA TRP A 294 -5.52 5.94 -56.75
C TRP A 294 -6.00 7.29 -57.32
N LYS A 295 -5.16 7.98 -58.09
CA LYS A 295 -5.52 9.25 -58.75
C LYS A 295 -6.67 9.12 -59.75
N VAL A 296 -6.73 8.01 -60.50
CA VAL A 296 -7.81 7.76 -61.48
C VAL A 296 -9.14 7.57 -60.75
N TRP A 297 -9.13 6.85 -59.62
CA TRP A 297 -10.32 6.60 -58.81
C TRP A 297 -10.89 7.88 -58.16
N ASN A 298 -10.07 8.76 -57.60
CA ASN A 298 -10.56 10.01 -56.98
C ASN A 298 -11.11 10.99 -58.04
N TYR A 299 -10.49 11.09 -59.22
CA TYR A 299 -10.99 11.95 -60.30
C TYR A 299 -12.34 11.47 -60.83
N PHE A 300 -12.50 10.16 -61.05
CA PHE A 300 -13.75 9.58 -61.54
C PHE A 300 -14.89 9.69 -60.51
N TYR A 301 -14.57 9.59 -59.21
CA TYR A 301 -15.56 9.72 -58.13
C TYR A 301 -16.09 11.16 -57.96
N HIS A 302 -15.22 12.17 -57.97
CA HIS A 302 -15.65 13.58 -57.93
C HIS A 302 -16.49 13.97 -59.15
N PHE A 303 -16.23 13.36 -60.31
CA PHE A 303 -17.04 13.52 -61.51
C PHE A 303 -18.41 12.84 -61.36
N MET A 304 -18.45 11.57 -60.97
CA MET A 304 -19.69 10.79 -60.80
C MET A 304 -20.65 11.40 -59.77
N ASN A 305 -20.15 11.87 -58.62
CA ASN A 305 -20.99 12.48 -57.58
C ASN A 305 -21.65 13.82 -57.98
N SER A 306 -21.29 14.40 -59.14
CA SER A 306 -22.01 15.55 -59.71
C SER A 306 -23.24 15.15 -60.53
N VAL A 307 -23.49 13.84 -60.74
CA VAL A 307 -24.52 13.32 -61.65
C VAL A 307 -25.30 12.14 -61.03
N ARG A 308 -26.55 12.41 -60.62
CA ARG A 308 -27.63 11.45 -60.22
C ARG A 308 -27.40 10.69 -58.90
N LEU A 309 -28.33 10.56 -57.94
CA LEU A 309 -29.82 10.51 -57.88
C LEU A 309 -30.50 9.29 -58.52
N ASP A 310 -31.36 8.65 -57.71
CA ASP A 310 -32.48 7.75 -58.01
C ASP A 310 -32.29 6.21 -58.17
N VAL A 311 -33.12 5.50 -57.37
CA VAL A 311 -33.82 4.20 -57.62
C VAL A 311 -33.19 2.84 -57.18
N TRP A 312 -33.84 2.22 -56.16
CA TRP A 312 -34.37 0.82 -55.99
C TRP A 312 -33.82 -0.35 -56.86
N SER A 313 -33.87 -1.65 -56.49
CA SER A 313 -34.22 -2.43 -55.27
C SER A 313 -33.94 -3.95 -55.54
N SER A 314 -34.35 -4.85 -54.62
CA SER A 314 -34.76 -6.27 -54.84
C SER A 314 -33.72 -7.28 -55.36
N ASP A 315 -33.35 -8.33 -54.59
CA ASP A 315 -33.93 -9.71 -54.58
C ASP A 315 -33.27 -10.58 -55.71
N ASP A 316 -33.13 -11.92 -55.70
CA ASP A 316 -33.61 -13.02 -54.85
C ASP A 316 -32.84 -14.35 -55.20
N LEU A 317 -32.89 -15.38 -54.32
CA LEU A 317 -32.79 -16.85 -54.63
C LEU A 317 -31.52 -17.38 -55.38
N ASP A 318 -31.26 -18.68 -55.64
CA ASP A 318 -32.04 -19.95 -55.51
C ASP A 318 -31.15 -21.14 -55.02
N ASP A 319 -31.57 -22.41 -55.19
CA ASP A 319 -31.30 -23.49 -54.21
C ASP A 319 -30.77 -24.86 -54.76
N SER A 320 -30.31 -25.70 -53.82
CA SER A 320 -30.34 -27.18 -53.81
C SER A 320 -29.18 -27.99 -54.44
N ARG A 321 -28.67 -28.97 -53.68
CA ARG A 321 -28.84 -30.42 -53.96
C ARG A 321 -28.12 -31.33 -52.94
N SER A 322 -28.86 -32.31 -52.42
CA SER A 322 -28.38 -33.46 -51.66
C SER A 322 -28.08 -34.67 -52.57
N TYR A 323 -27.15 -35.57 -52.20
CA TYR A 323 -27.44 -37.01 -51.99
C TYR A 323 -26.24 -37.87 -51.52
N ASN A 324 -26.53 -38.75 -50.55
CA ASN A 324 -26.01 -40.11 -50.27
C ASN A 324 -24.58 -40.47 -49.82
N SER A 325 -24.60 -41.53 -48.99
CA SER A 325 -23.54 -42.27 -48.30
C SER A 325 -23.09 -43.55 -49.05
N PHE A 326 -21.89 -44.09 -48.73
CA PHE A 326 -21.76 -45.40 -48.07
C PHE A 326 -20.33 -45.68 -47.52
N ILE A 327 -20.18 -46.79 -46.79
CA ILE A 327 -19.06 -47.18 -45.89
C ILE A 327 -17.94 -47.98 -46.61
N GLY A 328 -16.69 -47.93 -46.10
CA GLY A 328 -15.61 -48.85 -46.53
C GLY A 328 -14.29 -48.81 -45.72
N ASN A 329 -14.26 -49.53 -44.59
CA ASN A 329 -13.12 -50.03 -43.78
C ASN A 329 -11.65 -49.68 -44.12
N ASN A 330 -10.86 -49.34 -43.09
CA ASN A 330 -9.93 -50.30 -42.46
C ASN A 330 -9.35 -49.81 -41.12
N TYR A 331 -9.29 -50.72 -40.14
CA TYR A 331 -8.61 -50.60 -38.85
C TYR A 331 -7.83 -51.91 -38.59
N SER A 332 -6.62 -51.80 -38.05
CA SER A 332 -5.85 -52.88 -37.40
C SER A 332 -5.11 -52.23 -36.21
N GLU A 333 -5.34 -52.66 -34.96
CA GLU A 333 -4.62 -53.76 -34.27
C GLU A 333 -3.10 -53.47 -34.11
N MET A 334 -2.44 -53.66 -32.95
CA MET A 334 -2.84 -54.32 -31.69
C MET A 334 -1.95 -53.84 -30.50
N ASP A 335 -2.51 -53.76 -29.29
CA ASP A 335 -2.12 -54.45 -28.02
C ASP A 335 -0.66 -54.59 -27.51
N GLN A 336 -0.37 -54.89 -26.22
CA GLN A 336 -1.02 -54.62 -24.90
C GLN A 336 -0.04 -54.96 -23.74
N LEU A 337 -0.30 -54.40 -22.54
CA LEU A 337 -0.08 -54.95 -21.19
C LEU A 337 1.28 -55.55 -20.68
N LYS A 338 1.86 -54.84 -19.69
CA LYS A 338 2.07 -55.24 -18.26
C LYS A 338 2.52 -56.68 -17.85
N ARG A 339 3.62 -56.68 -17.04
CA ARG A 339 3.89 -57.45 -15.77
C ARG A 339 4.26 -58.96 -15.83
N ARG A 340 5.47 -59.33 -15.35
CA ARG A 340 5.83 -59.91 -14.01
C ARG A 340 7.10 -60.80 -14.05
N HIS A 341 7.83 -60.81 -12.91
CA HIS A 341 8.94 -61.73 -12.52
C HIS A 341 10.24 -61.66 -13.39
N THR A 342 11.43 -62.07 -12.93
CA THR A 342 11.79 -63.00 -11.82
C THR A 342 13.12 -62.61 -11.13
N ASN A 343 13.47 -63.30 -10.05
CA ASN A 343 14.69 -63.16 -9.23
C ASN A 343 16.00 -63.65 -9.89
N THR A 344 17.10 -63.34 -9.20
CA THR A 344 18.39 -64.06 -9.11
C THR A 344 19.38 -64.03 -10.29
N VAL A 345 20.62 -63.62 -9.99
CA VAL A 345 21.85 -64.43 -10.12
C VAL A 345 22.94 -63.82 -9.22
N GLN A 346 23.79 -64.66 -8.61
CA GLN A 346 24.97 -64.25 -7.82
C GLN A 346 26.20 -64.11 -8.72
N THR A 347 27.17 -63.26 -8.35
CA THR A 347 28.61 -63.62 -8.49
C THR A 347 29.49 -62.78 -7.56
N GLN A 348 30.62 -63.35 -7.14
CA GLN A 348 31.54 -62.80 -6.13
C GLN A 348 32.47 -61.73 -6.72
N LYS A 349 32.98 -60.83 -5.86
CA LYS A 349 34.43 -60.53 -5.81
C LYS A 349 34.88 -59.91 -4.49
N GLU A 350 36.13 -60.19 -4.17
CA GLU A 350 36.76 -60.07 -2.85
C GLU A 350 37.04 -58.63 -2.38
N GLY A 351 37.04 -58.46 -1.05
CA GLY A 351 38.18 -57.96 -0.30
C GLY A 351 38.62 -56.50 -0.47
N PHE A 352 38.28 -55.67 0.51
CA PHE A 352 39.24 -54.79 1.21
C PHE A 352 38.64 -54.37 2.57
N GLU A 353 39.18 -54.90 3.67
CA GLU A 353 38.83 -54.42 5.02
C GLU A 353 39.52 -53.07 5.25
N HIS A 354 38.75 -51.99 5.34
CA HIS A 354 39.23 -50.75 5.94
C HIS A 354 39.17 -50.90 7.47
N PHE A 355 40.34 -51.07 8.09
CA PHE A 355 40.48 -50.89 9.53
C PHE A 355 40.26 -49.41 9.89
N GLU A 356 39.15 -49.12 10.56
CA GLU A 356 39.00 -47.84 11.26
C GLU A 356 39.92 -47.81 12.50
N PRO A 357 40.58 -46.68 12.80
CA PRO A 357 41.45 -46.57 13.96
C PRO A 357 40.65 -46.58 15.26
N VAL A 358 41.07 -47.41 16.22
CA VAL A 358 40.48 -47.43 17.57
C VAL A 358 40.95 -46.19 18.34
N GLU A 359 40.05 -45.25 18.60
CA GLU A 359 40.32 -44.13 19.50
C GLU A 359 40.49 -44.64 20.95
N LEU A 360 41.62 -44.29 21.56
CA LEU A 360 41.93 -44.52 22.96
C LEU A 360 41.68 -43.24 23.75
N ASP A 361 41.23 -43.36 25.01
CA ASP A 361 41.15 -42.22 25.92
C ASP A 361 42.55 -41.77 26.40
N GLU A 362 42.64 -40.59 27.03
CA GLU A 362 43.89 -40.03 27.58
C GLU A 362 44.58 -40.94 28.63
N ASN A 363 43.93 -42.05 29.04
CA ASN A 363 44.45 -43.03 29.99
C ASN A 363 44.70 -44.42 29.35
N GLY A 364 44.67 -44.53 28.03
CA GLY A 364 45.05 -45.72 27.28
C GLY A 364 44.09 -46.91 27.38
N LYS A 365 42.79 -46.67 27.65
CA LYS A 365 41.77 -47.73 27.69
C LYS A 365 40.87 -47.71 26.45
N THR A 366 40.52 -48.90 25.99
CA THR A 366 39.56 -49.09 24.90
C THR A 366 38.15 -48.73 25.36
N GLN A 367 37.49 -47.81 24.64
CA GLN A 367 36.06 -47.59 24.85
C GLN A 367 35.29 -48.87 24.52
N LYS A 368 34.49 -49.36 25.47
CA LYS A 368 33.53 -50.42 25.19
C LYS A 368 32.43 -49.87 24.30
N PRO A 369 32.05 -50.54 23.19
CA PRO A 369 30.94 -50.08 22.37
C PRO A 369 29.67 -49.97 23.20
N ALA A 370 28.92 -48.88 23.00
CA ALA A 370 27.68 -48.64 23.71
C ALA A 370 26.69 -49.79 23.48
N ARG A 371 26.12 -50.33 24.57
CA ARG A 371 25.11 -51.40 24.47
C ARG A 371 23.90 -50.89 23.69
N LEU A 372 23.59 -51.56 22.58
CA LEU A 372 22.33 -51.36 21.84
C LEU A 372 21.13 -51.47 22.80
N PRO A 373 20.16 -50.54 22.75
CA PRO A 373 19.03 -50.51 23.66
C PRO A 373 18.13 -51.75 23.47
N THR A 374 18.01 -52.58 24.52
CA THR A 374 17.39 -53.91 24.44
C THR A 374 15.87 -53.91 24.66
N THR A 375 15.24 -52.75 24.87
CA THR A 375 13.79 -52.62 25.07
C THR A 375 13.20 -51.46 24.27
N LYS A 376 11.94 -51.59 23.82
CA LYS A 376 11.23 -50.54 23.07
C LYS A 376 11.26 -49.18 23.78
N LEU A 377 11.16 -49.16 25.11
CA LEU A 377 11.21 -47.93 25.91
C LEU A 377 12.60 -47.26 25.86
N GLN A 378 13.68 -48.04 25.86
CA GLN A 378 15.04 -47.51 25.70
C GLN A 378 15.31 -47.01 24.28
N VAL A 379 14.77 -47.67 23.25
CA VAL A 379 14.84 -47.20 21.86
C VAL A 379 14.12 -45.85 21.73
N ILE A 380 12.91 -45.72 22.28
CA ILE A 380 12.14 -44.46 22.29
C ILE A 380 12.88 -43.37 23.08
N LYS A 381 13.51 -43.71 24.21
CA LYS A 381 14.29 -42.76 25.02
C LYS A 381 15.56 -42.29 24.31
N ALA A 382 16.29 -43.19 23.66
CA ALA A 382 17.47 -42.85 22.86
C ALA A 382 17.08 -41.97 21.66
N PHE A 383 16.02 -42.32 20.94
CA PHE A 383 15.48 -41.50 19.85
C PHE A 383 15.03 -40.11 20.34
N TYR A 384 14.36 -40.03 21.50
CA TYR A 384 14.03 -38.75 22.10
C TYR A 384 15.30 -37.96 22.43
N GLU A 385 16.29 -38.54 23.11
CA GLU A 385 17.54 -37.86 23.48
C GLU A 385 18.36 -37.40 22.25
N GLU A 386 18.31 -38.10 21.12
CA GLU A 386 18.94 -37.73 19.85
C GLU A 386 18.20 -36.59 19.12
N TYR A 387 16.86 -36.58 19.13
CA TYR A 387 16.02 -35.65 18.35
C TYR A 387 15.27 -34.59 19.17
N TYR A 388 15.48 -34.48 20.50
CA TYR A 388 14.69 -33.60 21.38
C TYR A 388 14.75 -32.11 20.95
N ASP A 389 15.92 -31.67 20.45
CA ASP A 389 16.18 -30.30 19.92
C ASP A 389 15.28 -29.94 18.71
N ILE A 390 14.63 -30.93 18.08
CA ILE A 390 13.69 -30.75 16.96
C ILE A 390 12.26 -31.09 17.40
N ILE A 391 12.07 -32.17 18.17
CA ILE A 391 10.74 -32.65 18.58
C ILE A 391 10.01 -31.62 19.46
N LEU A 392 10.67 -31.07 20.49
CA LEU A 392 10.03 -30.09 21.39
C LEU A 392 9.58 -28.81 20.67
N PRO A 393 10.42 -28.10 19.88
CA PRO A 393 9.94 -26.92 19.18
C PRO A 393 8.86 -27.20 18.14
N LEU A 394 8.88 -28.35 17.44
CA LEU A 394 7.78 -28.74 16.55
C LEU A 394 6.47 -28.99 17.32
N PHE A 395 6.53 -29.64 18.48
CA PHE A 395 5.37 -29.84 19.36
C PHE A 395 4.78 -28.51 19.85
N PHE A 396 5.62 -27.60 20.35
CA PHE A 396 5.18 -26.26 20.76
C PHE A 396 4.64 -25.42 19.59
N THR A 397 5.23 -25.55 18.41
CA THR A 397 4.72 -24.90 17.19
C THR A 397 3.33 -25.44 16.85
N PHE A 398 3.15 -26.77 16.81
CA PHE A 398 1.84 -27.39 16.53
C PHE A 398 0.78 -26.97 17.55
N LEU A 399 1.08 -27.00 18.86
CA LEU A 399 0.16 -26.53 19.89
C LEU A 399 -0.15 -25.03 19.76
N SER A 400 0.81 -24.21 19.34
CA SER A 400 0.58 -22.78 19.10
C SER A 400 -0.40 -22.58 17.94
N PHE A 401 -0.15 -23.18 16.78
CA PHE A 401 -1.07 -23.11 15.64
C PHE A 401 -2.46 -23.67 15.97
N TRP A 402 -2.55 -24.80 16.67
CA TRP A 402 -3.83 -25.33 17.16
C TRP A 402 -4.53 -24.33 18.08
N THR A 403 -3.90 -23.87 19.17
CA THR A 403 -4.54 -22.94 20.12
C THR A 403 -5.00 -21.64 19.46
N ARG A 404 -4.26 -21.09 18.48
CA ARG A 404 -4.68 -19.87 17.79
C ARG A 404 -5.79 -20.12 16.75
N PHE A 405 -5.83 -21.28 16.08
CA PHE A 405 -6.86 -21.57 15.07
C PHE A 405 -8.11 -22.30 15.60
N TYR A 406 -8.06 -22.85 16.81
CA TYR A 406 -9.18 -23.55 17.44
C TYR A 406 -10.40 -22.62 17.52
N LEU A 407 -11.54 -23.07 16.98
CA LEU A 407 -12.83 -22.36 16.99
C LEU A 407 -12.77 -20.88 16.50
N ILE A 408 -11.87 -20.55 15.57
CA ILE A 408 -11.65 -19.16 15.12
C ILE A 408 -12.87 -18.52 14.42
N SER A 409 -13.74 -19.35 13.87
CA SER A 409 -15.01 -18.97 13.22
C SER A 409 -16.22 -18.95 14.17
N LEU A 410 -16.05 -19.19 15.48
CA LEU A 410 -17.18 -19.33 16.42
C LEU A 410 -17.99 -18.04 16.58
N SER A 411 -17.34 -16.89 16.41
CA SER A 411 -17.97 -15.57 16.47
C SER A 411 -18.17 -15.03 15.07
N ASP A 412 -19.41 -14.91 14.63
CA ASP A 412 -19.78 -14.34 13.33
C ASP A 412 -20.05 -12.84 13.39
N ILE A 413 -19.75 -12.18 14.51
CA ILE A 413 -19.80 -10.72 14.66
C ILE A 413 -18.41 -10.06 14.59
N VAL A 414 -18.40 -8.79 14.18
CA VAL A 414 -17.27 -7.85 14.23
C VAL A 414 -16.98 -7.48 15.69
N LEU A 415 -15.76 -7.75 16.15
CA LEU A 415 -15.33 -7.55 17.53
C LEU A 415 -14.64 -6.18 17.75
N TRP A 416 -14.26 -5.90 19.01
CA TRP A 416 -13.48 -4.73 19.43
C TRP A 416 -12.21 -4.56 18.57
N ASP A 417 -11.98 -3.33 18.09
CA ASP A 417 -10.99 -2.89 17.09
C ASP A 417 -10.95 -3.63 15.73
N GLU A 418 -11.59 -4.79 15.60
CA GLU A 418 -11.85 -5.46 14.32
C GLU A 418 -12.65 -4.55 13.36
N ALA A 419 -13.54 -3.74 13.95
CA ALA A 419 -14.26 -2.67 13.27
C ALA A 419 -13.32 -1.67 12.55
N HIS A 420 -12.33 -1.14 13.27
CA HIS A 420 -11.39 -0.16 12.74
C HIS A 420 -10.47 -0.76 11.66
N PHE A 421 -9.80 -1.88 11.97
CA PHE A 421 -8.79 -2.43 11.06
C PHE A 421 -9.40 -3.13 9.83
N GLY A 422 -10.60 -3.71 9.94
CA GLY A 422 -11.36 -4.20 8.79
C GLY A 422 -11.86 -3.08 7.87
N LYS A 423 -12.26 -1.94 8.45
CA LYS A 423 -12.61 -0.74 7.67
C LYS A 423 -11.42 -0.18 6.89
N PHE A 424 -10.25 -0.05 7.53
CA PHE A 424 -9.02 0.37 6.86
C PHE A 424 -8.58 -0.61 5.75
N ALA A 425 -8.77 -1.92 5.94
CA ALA A 425 -8.54 -2.91 4.89
C ALA A 425 -9.48 -2.72 3.69
N SER A 426 -10.74 -2.36 3.95
CA SER A 426 -11.73 -2.05 2.91
C SER A 426 -11.33 -0.83 2.07
N HIS A 427 -10.79 0.22 2.70
CA HIS A 427 -10.27 1.39 1.98
C HIS A 427 -9.07 1.05 1.07
N TYR A 428 -8.14 0.19 1.50
CA TYR A 428 -7.07 -0.29 0.61
C TYR A 428 -7.58 -1.08 -0.59
N ILE A 429 -8.60 -1.91 -0.42
CA ILE A 429 -9.19 -2.70 -1.52
C ILE A 429 -9.93 -1.79 -2.50
N LYS A 430 -10.65 -0.77 -1.99
CA LYS A 430 -11.31 0.29 -2.78
C LYS A 430 -10.35 1.37 -3.33
N GLN A 431 -9.07 1.31 -2.95
CA GLN A 431 -8.05 2.32 -3.28
C GLN A 431 -8.40 3.75 -2.79
N GLU A 432 -9.25 3.87 -1.76
CA GLU A 432 -9.69 5.13 -1.16
C GLU A 432 -8.67 5.63 -0.13
N PHE A 433 -8.24 6.89 -0.26
CA PHE A 433 -7.39 7.51 0.76
C PHE A 433 -8.12 7.63 2.09
N TYR A 434 -7.43 7.30 3.18
CA TYR A 434 -7.93 7.48 4.53
C TYR A 434 -6.80 7.90 5.47
N PHE A 435 -7.17 8.53 6.58
CA PHE A 435 -6.24 8.94 7.62
C PHE A 435 -6.37 8.07 8.88
N ASP A 436 -5.24 7.69 9.48
CA ASP A 436 -5.16 6.94 10.74
C ASP A 436 -3.87 7.30 11.50
N VAL A 437 -3.88 7.15 12.83
CA VAL A 437 -2.73 7.44 13.71
C VAL A 437 -1.61 6.40 13.66
N HIS A 438 -1.85 5.21 13.11
CA HIS A 438 -0.82 4.17 13.03
C HIS A 438 -0.12 4.15 11.66
N PRO A 439 1.16 3.76 11.61
CA PRO A 439 1.84 3.45 10.35
C PRO A 439 1.11 2.38 9.49
N PRO A 440 1.38 2.33 8.17
CA PRO A 440 0.50 1.63 7.23
C PRO A 440 0.75 0.12 7.09
N LEU A 441 1.94 -0.41 7.42
CA LEU A 441 2.31 -1.79 7.07
C LEU A 441 1.34 -2.83 7.63
N GLY A 442 0.96 -2.69 8.91
CA GLY A 442 0.01 -3.61 9.55
C GLY A 442 -1.34 -3.61 8.83
N LYS A 443 -1.88 -2.42 8.52
CA LYS A 443 -3.18 -2.27 7.83
C LYS A 443 -3.13 -2.78 6.39
N MET A 444 -2.00 -2.63 5.68
CA MET A 444 -1.78 -3.25 4.36
C MET A 444 -1.74 -4.78 4.43
N ILE A 445 -1.19 -5.37 5.50
CA ILE A 445 -1.21 -6.82 5.71
C ILE A 445 -2.64 -7.31 6.02
N VAL A 446 -3.46 -6.52 6.71
CA VAL A 446 -4.91 -6.81 6.86
C VAL A 446 -5.64 -6.76 5.51
N ALA A 447 -5.36 -5.76 4.68
CA ALA A 447 -5.91 -5.68 3.32
C ALA A 447 -5.51 -6.90 2.46
N LEU A 448 -4.25 -7.35 2.56
CA LEU A 448 -3.77 -8.57 1.92
C LEU A 448 -4.51 -9.83 2.42
N ALA A 449 -4.80 -9.91 3.72
CA ALA A 449 -5.65 -10.99 4.27
C ALA A 449 -7.06 -10.96 3.66
N GLY A 450 -7.63 -9.77 3.45
CA GLY A 450 -8.90 -9.58 2.73
C GLY A 450 -8.83 -10.04 1.27
N LEU A 451 -7.79 -9.67 0.54
CA LEU A 451 -7.58 -10.11 -0.85
C LEU A 451 -7.46 -11.65 -0.95
N PHE A 452 -6.72 -12.30 -0.04
CA PHE A 452 -6.67 -13.77 0.04
C PHE A 452 -8.00 -14.42 0.43
N ALA A 453 -8.86 -13.71 1.16
CA ALA A 453 -10.21 -14.15 1.51
C ALA A 453 -11.23 -13.93 0.36
N GLY A 454 -10.84 -13.29 -0.74
CA GLY A 454 -11.74 -12.92 -1.85
C GLY A 454 -12.65 -11.73 -1.54
N TYR A 455 -12.27 -10.90 -0.56
CA TYR A 455 -13.06 -9.74 -0.14
C TYR A 455 -12.92 -8.55 -1.11
N ASP A 456 -14.04 -7.90 -1.42
CA ASP A 456 -14.18 -6.83 -2.42
C ASP A 456 -14.17 -5.40 -1.83
N GLY A 457 -14.08 -5.26 -0.51
CA GLY A 457 -14.16 -3.96 0.18
C GLY A 457 -15.60 -3.46 0.41
N GLY A 458 -16.64 -4.21 0.01
CA GLY A 458 -18.04 -3.79 0.03
C GLY A 458 -18.72 -3.75 1.39
N PHE A 459 -18.16 -4.38 2.43
CA PHE A 459 -18.75 -4.48 3.77
C PHE A 459 -18.26 -3.34 4.69
N ASP A 460 -19.18 -2.63 5.34
CA ASP A 460 -18.80 -1.69 6.40
C ASP A 460 -18.64 -2.45 7.73
N PHE A 461 -17.42 -2.42 8.27
CA PHE A 461 -17.05 -3.10 9.51
C PHE A 461 -17.57 -2.33 10.74
N SER A 462 -18.89 -2.25 10.88
CA SER A 462 -19.56 -1.64 12.03
C SER A 462 -19.49 -2.58 13.26
N SER A 463 -19.19 -2.02 14.44
CA SER A 463 -18.97 -2.80 15.68
C SER A 463 -20.21 -3.62 16.06
N GLY A 464 -20.02 -4.89 16.44
CA GLY A 464 -21.11 -5.80 16.81
C GLY A 464 -21.99 -6.27 15.64
N THR A 465 -21.73 -5.84 14.41
CA THR A 465 -22.48 -6.27 13.22
C THR A 465 -22.08 -7.69 12.85
N LYS A 466 -23.05 -8.50 12.40
CA LYS A 466 -22.81 -9.86 11.89
C LYS A 466 -22.23 -9.82 10.48
N TYR A 467 -21.22 -10.66 10.22
CA TYR A 467 -20.62 -10.82 8.91
C TYR A 467 -21.62 -11.44 7.91
N PRO A 468 -21.77 -10.88 6.70
CA PRO A 468 -22.57 -11.46 5.64
C PRO A 468 -21.84 -12.63 4.98
N GLU A 469 -22.60 -13.54 4.34
CA GLU A 469 -22.08 -14.81 3.79
C GLU A 469 -20.99 -14.64 2.71
N ASN A 470 -20.94 -13.49 2.04
CA ASN A 470 -19.92 -13.17 1.04
C ASN A 470 -18.56 -12.75 1.64
N VAL A 471 -18.48 -12.44 2.94
CA VAL A 471 -17.23 -12.01 3.60
C VAL A 471 -16.60 -13.18 4.36
N ASN A 472 -15.54 -13.75 3.79
CA ASN A 472 -14.80 -14.85 4.43
C ASN A 472 -13.84 -14.35 5.54
N TYR A 473 -14.42 -13.81 6.60
CA TYR A 473 -13.69 -13.34 7.80
C TYR A 473 -12.87 -14.46 8.46
N THR A 474 -13.25 -15.73 8.27
CA THR A 474 -12.50 -16.90 8.76
C THR A 474 -11.10 -16.98 8.16
N VAL A 475 -10.95 -16.79 6.84
CA VAL A 475 -9.63 -16.76 6.19
C VAL A 475 -8.81 -15.55 6.66
N MET A 476 -9.44 -14.38 6.81
CA MET A 476 -8.77 -13.17 7.32
C MET A 476 -8.22 -13.39 8.74
N ARG A 477 -9.04 -13.95 9.65
CA ARG A 477 -8.64 -14.27 11.02
C ARG A 477 -7.55 -15.34 11.07
N MET A 478 -7.66 -16.44 10.31
CA MET A 478 -6.61 -17.47 10.26
C MET A 478 -5.27 -16.91 9.78
N PHE A 479 -5.29 -16.06 8.75
CA PHE A 479 -4.08 -15.42 8.23
C PHE A 479 -3.41 -14.55 9.29
N LEU A 480 -4.16 -13.69 9.97
CA LEU A 480 -3.60 -12.79 11.00
C LEU A 480 -3.23 -13.51 12.30
N ALA A 481 -3.97 -14.57 12.66
CA ALA A 481 -3.65 -15.43 13.79
C ALA A 481 -2.38 -16.27 13.58
N SER A 482 -1.92 -16.45 12.33
CA SER A 482 -0.63 -17.10 12.06
C SER A 482 0.56 -16.33 12.66
N PHE A 483 0.53 -14.98 12.66
CA PHE A 483 1.52 -14.16 13.35
C PHE A 483 1.52 -14.41 14.86
N GLY A 484 0.33 -14.55 15.46
CA GLY A 484 0.14 -14.96 16.85
C GLY A 484 0.62 -16.37 17.18
N ALA A 485 0.53 -17.29 16.22
CA ALA A 485 1.02 -18.66 16.36
C ALA A 485 2.56 -18.72 16.37
N TRP A 486 3.25 -17.82 15.66
CA TRP A 486 4.72 -17.74 15.67
C TRP A 486 5.32 -17.21 16.98
N LEU A 487 4.55 -16.58 17.87
CA LEU A 487 5.06 -16.04 19.14
C LEU A 487 5.70 -17.11 20.03
N VAL A 488 5.10 -18.30 20.11
CA VAL A 488 5.60 -19.40 20.95
C VAL A 488 6.95 -19.95 20.47
N PRO A 489 7.15 -20.38 19.20
CA PRO A 489 8.46 -20.84 18.74
C PRO A 489 9.53 -19.73 18.75
N LEU A 490 9.15 -18.46 18.55
CA LEU A 490 10.08 -17.32 18.71
C LEU A 490 10.54 -17.14 20.15
N ALA A 491 9.64 -17.23 21.14
CA ALA A 491 9.98 -17.15 22.55
C ALA A 491 10.83 -18.35 23.01
N TYR A 492 10.48 -19.57 22.58
CA TYR A 492 11.25 -20.79 22.81
C TYR A 492 12.69 -20.65 22.28
N ALA A 493 12.85 -20.17 21.04
CA ALA A 493 14.17 -19.98 20.45
C ALA A 493 14.95 -18.81 21.07
N THR A 494 14.29 -17.72 21.45
CA THR A 494 14.94 -16.62 22.19
C THR A 494 15.49 -17.11 23.51
N ALA A 495 14.74 -17.92 24.27
CA ALA A 495 15.21 -18.52 25.53
C ALA A 495 16.43 -19.44 25.32
N ILE A 496 16.49 -20.23 24.23
CA ILE A 496 17.67 -21.06 23.89
C ILE A 496 18.90 -20.21 23.59
N GLU A 497 18.73 -19.12 22.83
CA GLU A 497 19.82 -18.21 22.46
C GLU A 497 20.24 -17.30 23.63
N LEU A 498 19.38 -17.10 24.63
CA LEU A 498 19.70 -16.52 25.94
C LEU A 498 20.32 -17.54 26.93
N ASP A 499 20.73 -18.72 26.46
CA ASP A 499 21.38 -19.79 27.24
C ASP A 499 20.59 -20.33 28.45
N PHE A 500 19.25 -20.26 28.42
CA PHE A 500 18.41 -20.80 29.49
C PHE A 500 18.50 -22.33 29.55
N SER A 501 18.34 -22.92 30.74
CA SER A 501 18.21 -24.37 30.84
C SER A 501 16.93 -24.86 30.17
N GLN A 502 16.92 -26.12 29.73
CA GLN A 502 15.77 -26.74 29.05
C GLN A 502 14.45 -26.57 29.82
N HIS A 503 14.49 -26.55 31.16
CA HIS A 503 13.31 -26.32 32.00
C HIS A 503 12.79 -24.88 31.89
N ALA A 504 13.68 -23.89 31.92
CA ALA A 504 13.31 -22.49 31.73
C ALA A 504 12.85 -22.20 30.28
N VAL A 505 13.44 -22.83 29.27
CA VAL A 505 12.97 -22.75 27.87
C VAL A 505 11.54 -23.29 27.74
N ILE A 506 11.25 -24.46 28.33
CA ILE A 506 9.89 -25.04 28.35
C ILE A 506 8.92 -24.12 29.12
N LEU A 507 9.36 -23.50 30.22
CA LEU A 507 8.54 -22.56 30.99
C LEU A 507 8.17 -21.33 30.16
N VAL A 508 9.12 -20.68 29.49
CA VAL A 508 8.86 -19.53 28.59
C VAL A 508 7.84 -19.91 27.52
N ALA A 509 8.03 -21.06 26.86
CA ALA A 509 7.14 -21.51 25.82
C ALA A 509 5.72 -21.81 26.35
N LEU A 510 5.58 -22.42 27.54
CA LEU A 510 4.28 -22.63 28.18
C LEU A 510 3.61 -21.32 28.59
N MET A 511 4.36 -20.36 29.15
CA MET A 511 3.85 -19.04 29.55
C MET A 511 3.31 -18.25 28.35
N VAL A 512 3.99 -18.28 27.19
CA VAL A 512 3.49 -17.63 25.95
C VAL A 512 2.40 -18.45 25.25
N LEU A 513 2.46 -19.78 25.32
CA LEU A 513 1.46 -20.66 24.72
C LEU A 513 0.11 -20.55 25.42
N LEU A 514 0.10 -20.52 26.76
CA LEU A 514 -1.07 -20.67 27.63
C LEU A 514 -1.45 -19.38 28.39
N ASP A 515 -0.98 -18.22 27.92
CA ASP A 515 -1.54 -16.93 28.32
C ASP A 515 -2.82 -16.65 27.53
N THR A 516 -3.92 -16.43 28.25
CA THR A 516 -5.25 -16.23 27.68
C THR A 516 -5.38 -14.89 26.95
N ALA A 517 -4.65 -13.84 27.34
CA ALA A 517 -4.68 -12.56 26.66
C ALA A 517 -3.96 -12.60 25.30
N TYR A 518 -2.77 -13.22 25.24
CA TYR A 518 -2.06 -13.48 23.99
C TYR A 518 -2.86 -14.36 23.03
N ILE A 519 -3.56 -15.39 23.52
CA ILE A 519 -4.48 -16.17 22.66
C ILE A 519 -5.61 -15.27 22.17
N CYS A 520 -6.32 -14.57 23.06
CA CYS A 520 -7.50 -13.77 22.70
C CYS A 520 -7.17 -12.67 21.68
N ILE A 521 -6.16 -11.84 21.93
CA ILE A 521 -5.80 -10.70 21.05
C ILE A 521 -5.30 -11.16 19.68
N SER A 522 -4.73 -12.36 19.58
CA SER A 522 -4.13 -12.82 18.33
C SER A 522 -5.10 -13.51 17.37
N ARG A 523 -6.35 -13.78 17.78
CA ARG A 523 -7.33 -14.53 16.98
C ARG A 523 -8.16 -13.69 16.00
N PHE A 524 -8.09 -12.36 16.10
CA PHE A 524 -9.00 -11.44 15.40
C PHE A 524 -8.27 -10.54 14.40
N ILE A 525 -9.04 -9.78 13.61
CA ILE A 525 -8.48 -8.87 12.59
C ILE A 525 -7.92 -7.60 13.27
N LEU A 526 -6.79 -7.75 13.95
CA LEU A 526 -6.12 -6.75 14.78
C LEU A 526 -4.65 -6.56 14.38
N LEU A 527 -4.06 -5.41 14.71
CA LEU A 527 -2.64 -5.15 14.45
C LEU A 527 -1.69 -5.76 15.49
N ASP A 528 -2.17 -6.05 16.69
CA ASP A 528 -1.30 -6.39 17.82
C ASP A 528 -0.65 -7.78 17.69
N SER A 529 -1.24 -8.72 16.95
CA SER A 529 -0.58 -10.00 16.61
C SER A 529 0.69 -9.79 15.78
N MET A 530 0.64 -8.88 14.81
CA MET A 530 1.77 -8.51 13.96
C MET A 530 2.79 -7.68 14.74
N LEU A 531 2.34 -6.72 15.57
CA LEU A 531 3.21 -5.95 16.45
C LEU A 531 4.04 -6.88 17.36
N LEU A 532 3.38 -7.79 18.06
CA LEU A 532 4.04 -8.77 18.93
C LEU A 532 5.00 -9.67 18.14
N PHE A 533 4.61 -10.14 16.96
CA PHE A 533 5.49 -10.96 16.11
C PHE A 533 6.78 -10.21 15.75
N PHE A 534 6.69 -8.95 15.31
CA PHE A 534 7.88 -8.18 14.95
C PHE A 534 8.69 -7.71 16.18
N THR A 535 8.06 -7.48 17.34
CA THR A 535 8.80 -7.30 18.61
C THR A 535 9.58 -8.57 18.99
N PHE A 536 8.96 -9.75 18.93
CA PHE A 536 9.60 -11.02 19.28
C PHE A 536 10.74 -11.36 18.32
N THR A 537 10.56 -11.18 17.00
CA THR A 537 11.65 -11.37 16.04
C THR A 537 12.77 -10.34 16.21
N THR A 538 12.48 -9.08 16.54
CA THR A 538 13.52 -8.06 16.83
C THR A 538 14.40 -8.49 18.00
N VAL A 539 13.79 -8.94 19.11
CA VAL A 539 14.54 -9.44 20.28
C VAL A 539 15.32 -10.72 19.92
N TYR A 540 14.70 -11.68 19.23
CA TYR A 540 15.36 -12.91 18.79
C TYR A 540 16.59 -12.63 17.90
N PHE A 541 16.46 -11.75 16.90
CA PHE A 541 17.55 -11.39 16.01
C PHE A 541 18.65 -10.59 16.72
N MET A 542 18.30 -9.72 17.66
CA MET A 542 19.28 -9.02 18.52
C MET A 542 20.09 -10.01 19.38
N VAL A 543 19.44 -11.00 20.00
CA VAL A 543 20.14 -12.03 20.79
C VAL A 543 21.00 -12.92 19.90
N LYS A 544 20.52 -13.31 18.71
CA LYS A 544 21.32 -14.00 17.70
C LYS A 544 22.56 -13.21 17.28
N PHE A 545 22.40 -11.91 17.04
CA PHE A 545 23.50 -11.00 16.72
C PHE A 545 24.51 -10.90 17.87
N HIS A 546 24.05 -10.79 19.12
CA HIS A 546 24.89 -10.82 20.31
C HIS A 546 25.69 -12.14 20.43
N ASN A 547 25.11 -13.28 20.06
CA ASN A 547 25.82 -14.56 20.09
C ASN A 547 26.96 -14.65 19.06
N GLN A 548 26.92 -13.86 17.99
CA GLN A 548 28.02 -13.75 17.02
C GLN A 548 29.04 -12.65 17.34
N ARG A 549 29.00 -12.03 18.54
CA ARG A 549 29.94 -10.95 18.93
C ARG A 549 31.43 -11.32 18.89
N HIS A 550 31.74 -12.62 18.98
CA HIS A 550 33.11 -13.15 18.98
C HIS A 550 33.70 -13.36 17.57
N ASP A 551 32.87 -13.37 16.53
CA ASP A 551 33.28 -13.49 15.13
C ASP A 551 32.69 -12.33 14.29
N PRO A 552 33.18 -11.09 14.51
CA PRO A 552 32.64 -9.90 13.88
C PRO A 552 32.88 -9.87 12.36
N PHE A 553 31.89 -9.36 11.62
CA PHE A 553 31.88 -9.27 10.16
C PHE A 553 31.86 -10.60 9.39
N SER A 554 31.65 -11.74 10.07
CA SER A 554 31.30 -13.01 9.45
C SER A 554 29.96 -12.95 8.71
N ALA A 555 29.69 -13.94 7.85
CA ALA A 555 28.42 -14.02 7.11
C ALA A 555 27.21 -14.08 8.06
N ASP A 556 27.31 -14.87 9.13
CA ASP A 556 26.28 -14.95 10.18
C ASP A 556 26.12 -13.62 10.91
N TRP A 557 27.23 -12.94 11.26
CA TRP A 557 27.18 -11.64 11.93
C TRP A 557 26.42 -10.59 11.09
N TRP A 558 26.71 -10.53 9.79
CA TRP A 558 25.98 -9.66 8.86
C TRP A 558 24.52 -10.07 8.68
N LEU A 559 24.23 -11.36 8.55
CA LEU A 559 22.86 -11.88 8.42
C LEU A 559 21.99 -11.43 9.61
N TRP A 560 22.45 -11.65 10.85
CA TRP A 560 21.67 -11.31 12.03
C TRP A 560 21.57 -9.79 12.25
N LEU A 561 22.60 -9.02 11.90
CA LEU A 561 22.54 -7.56 11.93
C LEU A 561 21.51 -7.00 10.93
N ILE A 562 21.51 -7.51 9.69
CA ILE A 562 20.57 -7.10 8.63
C ILE A 562 19.14 -7.52 9.02
N LEU A 563 18.92 -8.76 9.48
CA LEU A 563 17.61 -9.21 9.92
C LEU A 563 17.06 -8.42 11.11
N THR A 564 17.93 -8.03 12.06
CA THR A 564 17.56 -7.10 13.15
C THR A 564 17.08 -5.77 12.57
N GLY A 565 17.82 -5.19 11.62
CA GLY A 565 17.43 -3.99 10.89
C GLY A 565 16.10 -4.09 10.15
N VAL A 566 15.87 -5.19 9.43
CA VAL A 566 14.60 -5.46 8.74
C VAL A 566 13.44 -5.53 9.74
N SER A 567 13.61 -6.24 10.85
CA SER A 567 12.56 -6.38 11.87
C SER A 567 12.25 -5.06 12.58
N ILE A 568 13.26 -4.23 12.88
CA ILE A 568 13.09 -2.85 13.38
C ILE A 568 12.27 -2.01 12.40
N GLY A 569 12.57 -2.10 11.10
CA GLY A 569 11.79 -1.43 10.05
C GLY A 569 10.33 -1.88 10.05
N CYS A 570 10.08 -3.18 10.07
CA CYS A 570 8.73 -3.75 10.08
C CYS A 570 7.93 -3.39 11.35
N VAL A 571 8.50 -3.55 12.56
CA VAL A 571 7.79 -3.27 13.82
C VAL A 571 7.40 -1.79 13.91
N SER A 572 8.31 -0.89 13.53
CA SER A 572 8.07 0.55 13.51
C SER A 572 7.01 0.95 12.47
N SER A 573 6.91 0.20 11.36
CA SER A 573 5.93 0.42 10.29
C SER A 573 4.53 -0.14 10.58
N ILE A 574 4.33 -0.82 11.72
CA ILE A 574 3.01 -1.33 12.17
C ILE A 574 2.39 -0.40 13.21
N LYS A 575 3.14 -0.07 14.28
CA LYS A 575 2.70 0.79 15.38
C LYS A 575 3.92 1.48 15.97
N TRP A 576 3.84 2.76 16.32
CA TRP A 576 4.99 3.49 16.90
C TRP A 576 5.48 2.95 18.25
N VAL A 577 4.68 2.12 18.95
CA VAL A 577 5.13 1.31 20.09
C VAL A 577 6.33 0.42 19.73
N GLY A 578 6.48 0.03 18.46
CA GLY A 578 7.66 -0.66 17.95
C GLY A 578 8.98 0.10 18.12
N LEU A 579 8.94 1.43 18.24
CA LEU A 579 10.13 2.25 18.52
C LEU A 579 10.76 1.93 19.89
N PHE A 580 10.02 1.33 20.82
CA PHE A 580 10.56 0.86 22.10
C PHE A 580 11.47 -0.37 21.91
N ALA A 581 11.19 -1.23 20.93
CA ALA A 581 12.10 -2.31 20.52
C ALA A 581 13.34 -1.74 19.82
N THR A 582 13.18 -0.71 18.98
CA THR A 582 14.29 0.06 18.40
C THR A 582 15.19 0.66 19.48
N ALA A 583 14.60 1.25 20.53
CA ALA A 583 15.33 1.82 21.66
C ALA A 583 16.13 0.76 22.45
N LEU A 584 15.58 -0.45 22.63
CA LEU A 584 16.29 -1.55 23.28
C LEU A 584 17.53 -1.97 22.47
N VAL A 585 17.38 -2.18 21.16
CA VAL A 585 18.51 -2.48 20.26
C VAL A 585 19.49 -1.31 20.23
N GLY A 586 19.02 -0.07 20.25
CA GLY A 586 19.84 1.14 20.30
C GLY A 586 20.71 1.21 21.55
N LEU A 587 20.15 1.01 22.74
CA LEU A 587 20.90 0.99 24.01
C LEU A 587 21.93 -0.14 24.03
N TYR A 588 21.55 -1.35 23.62
CA TYR A 588 22.48 -2.47 23.47
C TYR A 588 23.63 -2.14 22.49
N THR A 589 23.32 -1.46 21.38
CA THR A 589 24.28 -1.07 20.36
C THR A 589 25.26 0.00 20.87
N ILE A 590 24.78 0.96 21.68
CA ILE A 590 25.60 1.99 22.33
C ILE A 590 26.55 1.34 23.34
N GLU A 591 26.05 0.42 24.18
CA GLU A 591 26.87 -0.35 25.13
C GLU A 591 27.95 -1.18 24.41
N ASP A 592 27.58 -1.95 23.38
CA ASP A 592 28.52 -2.79 22.62
C ASP A 592 29.59 -1.99 21.86
N LEU A 593 29.29 -0.74 21.46
CA LEU A 593 30.27 0.18 20.89
C LEU A 593 31.14 0.84 21.97
N TRP A 594 30.59 1.14 23.14
CA TRP A 594 31.34 1.67 24.28
C TRP A 594 32.39 0.67 24.80
N ASP A 595 32.00 -0.61 24.95
CA ASP A 595 32.93 -1.66 25.36
C ASP A 595 34.06 -1.85 24.33
N LYS A 596 33.74 -1.79 23.02
CA LYS A 596 34.73 -1.83 21.93
C LYS A 596 35.61 -0.59 21.82
N PHE A 597 35.19 0.54 22.38
CA PHE A 597 36.03 1.73 22.51
C PHE A 597 37.02 1.59 23.68
N GLY A 598 36.64 0.88 24.74
CA GLY A 598 37.53 0.53 25.86
C GLY A 598 38.56 -0.55 25.51
N ASP A 599 38.28 -1.42 24.54
CA ASP A 599 39.20 -2.47 24.10
C ASP A 599 40.33 -1.93 23.21
N LEU A 600 41.47 -1.68 23.84
CA LEU A 600 42.70 -1.21 23.19
C LEU A 600 43.33 -2.20 22.19
N SER A 601 42.85 -3.46 22.14
CA SER A 601 43.32 -4.43 21.14
C SER A 601 42.71 -4.21 19.75
N ILE A 602 41.58 -3.51 19.65
CA ILE A 602 40.84 -3.32 18.40
C ILE A 602 41.44 -2.15 17.58
N PRO A 603 41.90 -2.38 16.34
CA PRO A 603 42.35 -1.29 15.46
C PRO A 603 41.23 -0.28 15.18
N LYS A 604 41.57 1.02 15.19
CA LYS A 604 40.63 2.13 14.91
C LYS A 604 39.83 1.97 13.61
N SER A 605 40.41 1.33 12.59
CA SER A 605 39.74 1.02 11.33
C SER A 605 38.64 -0.05 11.46
N ILE A 606 38.85 -1.06 12.30
CA ILE A 606 37.86 -2.10 12.60
C ILE A 606 36.74 -1.52 13.48
N TYR A 607 37.09 -0.67 14.45
CA TYR A 607 36.11 0.08 15.23
C TYR A 607 35.22 0.99 14.34
N LEU A 608 35.81 1.70 13.37
CA LEU A 608 35.03 2.50 12.40
C LEU A 608 34.13 1.63 11.50
N LYS A 609 34.59 0.46 11.04
CA LYS A 609 33.74 -0.51 10.32
C LYS A 609 32.54 -0.94 11.16
N HIS A 610 32.71 -1.12 12.46
CA HIS A 610 31.62 -1.47 13.38
C HIS A 610 30.57 -0.38 13.50
N TRP A 611 30.96 0.90 13.51
CA TRP A 611 30.04 2.04 13.43
C TRP A 611 29.28 2.06 12.10
N ILE A 612 30.00 2.00 10.97
CA ILE A 612 29.40 2.05 9.63
C ILE A 612 28.38 0.93 9.44
N ALA A 613 28.73 -0.31 9.82
CA ALA A 613 27.81 -1.46 9.73
C ALA A 613 26.52 -1.25 10.54
N ARG A 614 26.62 -0.77 11.78
CA ARG A 614 25.46 -0.49 12.64
C ARG A 614 24.61 0.66 12.12
N ILE A 615 25.22 1.75 11.62
CA ILE A 615 24.48 2.87 11.03
C ILE A 615 23.70 2.41 9.79
N ILE A 616 24.33 1.65 8.89
CA ILE A 616 23.67 1.16 7.67
C ILE A 616 22.51 0.21 8.03
N CYS A 617 22.77 -0.81 8.86
CA CYS A 617 21.79 -1.86 9.11
C CYS A 617 20.74 -1.52 10.18
N LEU A 618 21.06 -0.71 11.20
CA LEU A 618 20.16 -0.42 12.33
C LEU A 618 19.57 0.99 12.32
N ILE A 619 19.96 1.84 11.36
CA ILE A 619 19.36 3.18 11.18
C ILE A 619 18.85 3.36 9.74
N ILE A 620 19.74 3.29 8.74
CA ILE A 620 19.38 3.59 7.35
C ILE A 620 18.38 2.55 6.80
N LEU A 621 18.66 1.26 6.95
CA LEU A 621 17.79 0.19 6.48
C LEU A 621 16.37 0.21 7.10
N PRO A 622 16.19 0.35 8.44
CA PRO A 622 14.87 0.54 9.04
C PRO A 622 14.11 1.77 8.50
N ILE A 623 14.78 2.91 8.33
CA ILE A 623 14.18 4.13 7.78
C ILE A 623 13.72 3.91 6.35
N LEU A 624 14.52 3.22 5.51
CA LEU A 624 14.14 2.88 4.14
C LEU A 624 12.92 1.95 4.10
N ILE A 625 12.81 0.98 4.99
CA ILE A 625 11.63 0.09 5.10
C ILE A 625 10.40 0.87 5.56
N TYR A 626 10.56 1.77 6.53
CA TYR A 626 9.49 2.66 6.99
C TYR A 626 8.99 3.54 5.85
N MET A 627 9.87 4.26 5.16
CA MET A 627 9.54 5.08 3.99
C MET A 627 8.93 4.26 2.85
N LEU A 628 9.41 3.03 2.61
CA LEU A 628 8.84 2.13 1.60
C LEU A 628 7.39 1.76 1.95
N SER A 629 7.06 1.54 3.22
CA SER A 629 5.67 1.24 3.63
C SER A 629 4.71 2.41 3.32
N PHE A 630 5.15 3.65 3.51
CA PHE A 630 4.39 4.85 3.13
C PHE A 630 4.35 5.05 1.60
N SER A 631 5.45 4.74 0.90
CA SER A 631 5.50 4.81 -0.57
C SER A 631 4.52 3.82 -1.21
N ILE A 632 4.38 2.61 -0.67
CA ILE A 632 3.38 1.62 -1.11
C ILE A 632 1.96 2.09 -0.73
N HIS A 633 1.76 2.63 0.47
CA HIS A 633 0.46 3.16 0.91
C HIS A 633 -0.07 4.25 -0.03
N PHE A 634 0.74 5.27 -0.37
CA PHE A 634 0.34 6.31 -1.33
C PHE A 634 0.20 5.80 -2.77
N LEU A 635 0.89 4.71 -3.14
CA LEU A 635 0.78 4.11 -4.47
C LEU A 635 -0.52 3.28 -4.63
N ILE A 636 -1.04 2.71 -3.55
CA ILE A 636 -2.30 1.95 -3.56
C ILE A 636 -3.51 2.88 -3.43
N LEU A 637 -3.43 3.92 -2.60
CA LEU A 637 -4.56 4.81 -2.32
C LEU A 637 -4.60 6.01 -3.29
N VAL A 638 -5.23 5.80 -4.45
CA VAL A 638 -5.31 6.78 -5.55
C VAL A 638 -6.64 7.55 -5.61
N ASN A 639 -7.69 7.08 -4.95
CA ASN A 639 -9.00 7.71 -4.92
C ASN A 639 -9.15 8.61 -3.68
N SER A 640 -9.97 9.65 -3.78
CA SER A 640 -10.39 10.47 -2.63
C SER A 640 -11.23 9.63 -1.65
N GLY A 641 -11.18 9.97 -0.37
CA GLY A 641 -11.79 9.16 0.69
C GLY A 641 -11.72 9.82 2.08
N PRO A 642 -12.25 9.15 3.11
CA PRO A 642 -12.48 9.76 4.42
C PRO A 642 -11.17 10.09 5.15
N GLY A 643 -10.84 11.38 5.20
CA GLY A 643 -9.62 11.89 5.85
C GLY A 643 -8.62 12.52 4.90
N ASP A 644 -8.90 12.61 3.60
CA ASP A 644 -8.10 13.38 2.62
C ASP A 644 -7.86 14.83 3.08
N ALA A 645 -8.83 15.43 3.77
CA ALA A 645 -8.77 16.76 4.37
C ALA A 645 -7.54 17.01 5.27
N GLN A 646 -7.02 15.97 5.94
CA GLN A 646 -5.83 16.02 6.80
C GLN A 646 -4.52 16.09 6.01
N MET A 647 -4.55 15.86 4.70
CA MET A 647 -3.42 16.05 3.79
C MET A 647 -3.43 17.45 3.18
N SER A 648 -2.25 17.89 2.72
CA SER A 648 -2.12 19.13 1.95
C SER A 648 -3.03 19.11 0.71
N SER A 649 -3.61 20.26 0.35
CA SER A 649 -4.51 20.38 -0.79
C SER A 649 -3.86 19.96 -2.12
N LEU A 650 -2.54 20.16 -2.24
CA LEU A 650 -1.76 19.70 -3.40
C LEU A 650 -1.70 18.16 -3.51
N PHE A 651 -1.63 17.44 -2.38
CA PHE A 651 -1.75 15.98 -2.37
C PHE A 651 -3.18 15.55 -2.73
N GLN A 652 -4.20 16.20 -2.15
CA GLN A 652 -5.61 15.91 -2.47
C GLN A 652 -5.94 16.14 -3.96
N ALA A 653 -5.29 17.10 -4.62
CA ALA A 653 -5.42 17.35 -6.06
C ALA A 653 -4.81 16.25 -6.94
N GLY A 654 -3.94 15.40 -6.39
CA GLY A 654 -3.43 14.20 -7.04
C GLY A 654 -4.37 12.99 -6.94
N LEU A 655 -5.38 13.02 -6.06
CA LEU A 655 -6.35 11.94 -5.88
C LEU A 655 -7.50 12.02 -6.89
N HIS A 656 -7.98 10.86 -7.35
CA HIS A 656 -9.14 10.75 -8.21
C HIS A 656 -10.43 11.05 -7.43
N GLY A 657 -11.36 11.82 -8.00
CA GLY A 657 -12.64 12.18 -7.36
C GLY A 657 -12.66 13.54 -6.65
N ASN A 658 -11.55 14.29 -6.66
CA ASN A 658 -11.51 15.70 -6.26
C ASN A 658 -11.50 16.62 -7.49
N ASP A 659 -12.15 17.78 -7.40
CA ASP A 659 -12.30 18.77 -8.49
C ASP A 659 -11.15 19.80 -8.57
N PHE A 660 -10.18 19.73 -7.65
CA PHE A 660 -9.07 20.68 -7.54
C PHE A 660 -8.28 20.94 -8.84
N SER A 661 -8.27 19.98 -9.77
CA SER A 661 -7.61 20.14 -11.07
C SER A 661 -8.35 21.00 -12.09
N GLU A 662 -9.64 21.26 -11.86
CA GLU A 662 -10.51 22.07 -12.71
C GLU A 662 -10.44 23.56 -12.33
N ASN A 663 -10.07 23.86 -11.08
CA ASN A 663 -9.83 25.20 -10.57
C ASN A 663 -8.91 26.03 -11.51
N PRO A 664 -9.25 27.29 -11.83
CA PRO A 664 -8.35 28.17 -12.59
C PRO A 664 -7.07 28.44 -11.81
N LEU A 665 -5.92 28.48 -12.50
CA LEU A 665 -4.61 28.49 -11.84
C LEU A 665 -4.28 29.80 -11.12
N GLU A 666 -4.54 30.95 -11.75
CA GLU A 666 -4.15 32.28 -11.24
C GLU A 666 -5.37 33.03 -10.70
N VAL A 667 -5.25 33.67 -9.54
CA VAL A 667 -6.39 34.30 -8.85
C VAL A 667 -6.55 35.75 -9.30
N ALA A 668 -7.79 36.16 -9.57
CA ALA A 668 -8.14 37.49 -10.05
C ALA A 668 -9.10 38.20 -9.08
N TYR A 669 -9.25 39.51 -9.23
CA TYR A 669 -10.31 40.24 -8.53
C TYR A 669 -11.69 39.77 -9.01
N GLY A 670 -12.63 39.66 -8.07
CA GLY A 670 -13.95 39.05 -8.29
C GLY A 670 -13.97 37.52 -8.17
N SER A 671 -12.82 36.85 -8.11
CA SER A 671 -12.75 35.39 -7.92
C SER A 671 -13.37 34.94 -6.61
N LYS A 672 -14.15 33.86 -6.68
CA LYS A 672 -14.63 33.12 -5.51
C LYS A 672 -13.61 32.05 -5.14
N VAL A 673 -13.23 31.97 -3.86
CA VAL A 673 -12.14 31.12 -3.36
C VAL A 673 -12.50 30.49 -2.02
N THR A 674 -11.92 29.32 -1.73
CA THR A 674 -11.78 28.83 -0.36
C THR A 674 -10.32 28.96 0.07
N ILE A 675 -10.09 29.35 1.32
CA ILE A 675 -8.75 29.65 1.84
C ILE A 675 -8.46 28.65 2.97
N LYS A 676 -7.38 27.88 2.87
CA LYS A 676 -6.99 26.87 3.87
C LYS A 676 -5.72 27.31 4.60
N ASN A 677 -5.66 27.04 5.89
CA ASN A 677 -4.47 27.25 6.69
C ASN A 677 -3.47 26.11 6.46
N MET A 678 -2.19 26.45 6.24
CA MET A 678 -1.11 25.51 5.94
C MET A 678 -0.37 25.02 7.20
N GLY A 679 -0.79 25.45 8.40
CA GLY A 679 -0.33 24.92 9.68
C GLY A 679 -0.79 23.48 9.91
N TYR A 680 -0.07 22.75 10.76
CA TYR A 680 -0.40 21.35 11.07
C TYR A 680 -1.69 21.25 11.89
N GLY A 681 -2.76 20.75 11.27
CA GLY A 681 -4.12 20.78 11.82
C GLY A 681 -4.97 21.95 11.32
N GLY A 682 -4.48 22.75 10.37
CA GLY A 682 -5.18 23.89 9.79
C GLY A 682 -6.49 23.53 9.07
N GLY A 683 -7.53 24.33 9.30
CA GLY A 683 -8.84 24.23 8.65
C GLY A 683 -9.01 25.20 7.48
N LEU A 684 -10.18 25.14 6.85
CA LEU A 684 -10.68 26.15 5.91
C LEU A 684 -11.20 27.36 6.68
N LEU A 685 -10.94 28.57 6.19
CA LEU A 685 -11.46 29.82 6.75
C LEU A 685 -12.99 29.85 6.59
N HIS A 686 -13.70 29.87 7.71
CA HIS A 686 -15.14 29.64 7.81
C HIS A 686 -15.83 30.80 8.52
N SER A 687 -17.07 31.12 8.12
CA SER A 687 -17.90 32.09 8.86
C SER A 687 -19.38 31.74 8.80
N HIS A 688 -20.01 31.60 9.97
CA HIS A 688 -21.42 31.24 10.12
C HIS A 688 -22.18 32.37 10.82
N VAL A 689 -23.52 32.38 10.74
CA VAL A 689 -24.36 33.55 11.09
C VAL A 689 -24.32 33.99 12.57
N GLN A 690 -23.85 33.13 13.47
CA GLN A 690 -23.71 33.42 14.90
C GLN A 690 -22.61 34.48 15.15
N THR A 691 -22.80 35.26 16.21
CA THR A 691 -21.87 36.30 16.67
C THR A 691 -21.04 35.81 17.86
N TYR A 692 -19.92 36.48 18.14
CA TYR A 692 -19.17 36.22 19.37
C TYR A 692 -20.01 36.61 20.61
N PRO A 693 -20.00 35.79 21.69
CA PRO A 693 -20.75 36.08 22.91
C PRO A 693 -20.09 37.13 23.82
N GLU A 694 -18.82 37.43 23.56
CA GLU A 694 -17.98 38.42 24.25
C GLU A 694 -17.05 39.06 23.22
N GLY A 695 -16.47 40.23 23.52
CA GLY A 695 -15.56 40.91 22.60
C GLY A 695 -16.30 41.91 21.72
N SER A 696 -16.23 41.76 20.40
CA SER A 696 -16.85 42.72 19.47
C SER A 696 -18.35 42.51 19.21
N GLU A 697 -18.90 41.36 19.60
CA GLU A 697 -20.25 40.89 19.22
C GLU A 697 -20.51 40.81 17.69
N GLN A 698 -19.45 40.83 16.87
CA GLN A 698 -19.53 40.69 15.42
C GLN A 698 -19.62 39.21 14.99
N GLN A 699 -19.80 38.96 13.69
CA GLN A 699 -19.95 37.60 13.17
C GLN A 699 -18.69 36.77 13.44
N GLN A 700 -18.85 35.52 13.89
CA GLN A 700 -17.73 34.63 14.14
C GLN A 700 -16.98 34.27 12.84
N VAL A 701 -15.65 34.28 12.91
CA VAL A 701 -14.76 33.74 11.87
C VAL A 701 -13.84 32.72 12.51
N THR A 702 -13.82 31.51 11.95
CA THR A 702 -13.17 30.33 12.54
C THR A 702 -12.43 29.55 11.46
N CYS A 703 -11.74 28.48 11.86
CA CYS A 703 -11.26 27.46 10.93
C CYS A 703 -11.99 26.14 11.14
N TYR A 704 -12.50 25.56 10.05
CA TYR A 704 -13.30 24.34 10.04
C TYR A 704 -12.71 23.29 9.08
N HIS A 705 -12.68 22.01 9.49
CA HIS A 705 -12.00 20.95 8.73
C HIS A 705 -12.85 20.32 7.62
N HIS A 706 -14.16 20.57 7.59
CA HIS A 706 -15.06 20.03 6.58
C HIS A 706 -15.40 21.09 5.53
N LYS A 707 -15.51 20.64 4.28
CA LYS A 707 -15.87 21.46 3.11
C LYS A 707 -17.36 21.83 3.21
N ASP A 708 -17.68 23.11 3.38
CA ASP A 708 -19.03 23.65 3.30
C ASP A 708 -19.07 24.97 2.51
N SER A 709 -20.27 25.46 2.21
CA SER A 709 -20.46 26.72 1.47
C SER A 709 -20.19 27.96 2.33
N ASN A 710 -20.00 27.81 3.65
CA ASN A 710 -19.55 28.88 4.56
C ASN A 710 -18.02 29.01 4.59
N ASN A 711 -17.29 28.24 3.76
CA ASN A 711 -15.87 28.42 3.50
C ASN A 711 -15.59 29.35 2.30
N ASP A 712 -16.64 29.86 1.65
CA ASP A 712 -16.56 30.59 0.39
C ASP A 712 -16.33 32.09 0.60
N TRP A 713 -15.20 32.61 0.12
CA TRP A 713 -14.83 34.02 0.15
C TRP A 713 -14.68 34.59 -1.26
N ILE A 714 -14.92 35.88 -1.44
CA ILE A 714 -14.77 36.59 -2.71
C ILE A 714 -13.67 37.63 -2.55
N VAL A 715 -12.68 37.60 -3.44
CA VAL A 715 -11.55 38.56 -3.43
C VAL A 715 -12.01 39.87 -4.09
N LYS A 716 -12.07 40.96 -3.32
CA LYS A 716 -12.53 42.28 -3.78
C LYS A 716 -11.42 43.32 -3.63
N LYS A 717 -11.45 44.33 -4.49
CA LYS A 717 -10.58 45.52 -4.39
C LYS A 717 -10.91 46.38 -3.16
N PRO A 718 -10.00 47.27 -2.72
CA PRO A 718 -10.31 48.33 -1.76
C PRO A 718 -11.46 49.20 -2.28
N ARG A 719 -12.26 49.78 -1.37
CA ARG A 719 -13.52 50.47 -1.71
C ARG A 719 -13.30 51.67 -2.65
N GLU A 720 -12.12 52.30 -2.57
CA GLU A 720 -11.72 53.43 -3.40
C GLU A 720 -11.37 53.04 -4.84
N ALA A 721 -10.72 51.88 -5.03
CA ALA A 721 -10.26 51.41 -6.34
C ALA A 721 -11.40 50.81 -7.20
N GLN A 722 -12.47 50.32 -6.55
CA GLN A 722 -13.61 49.65 -7.23
C GLN A 722 -14.49 50.61 -8.06
N LYS A 723 -14.25 51.93 -8.04
CA LYS A 723 -15.08 52.93 -8.75
C LYS A 723 -14.85 53.00 -10.27
N ASN A 724 -13.77 52.40 -10.79
CA ASN A 724 -13.35 52.52 -12.19
C ASN A 724 -13.32 51.17 -12.94
N ASP A 725 -13.91 50.10 -12.39
CA ASP A 725 -13.86 48.77 -13.02
C ASP A 725 -14.73 48.71 -14.29
N ASN A 726 -14.08 48.72 -15.46
CA ASN A 726 -14.67 48.20 -16.69
C ASN A 726 -14.74 46.67 -16.58
N ASP A 727 -15.95 46.11 -16.52
CA ASP A 727 -16.21 44.69 -16.20
C ASP A 727 -15.68 43.66 -17.25
N THR A 728 -14.96 44.12 -18.27
CA THR A 728 -14.45 43.32 -19.39
C THR A 728 -13.02 42.80 -19.22
N GLU A 729 -12.17 43.44 -18.40
CA GLU A 729 -10.78 43.02 -18.21
C GLU A 729 -10.58 42.23 -16.91
N VAL A 730 -9.73 41.20 -16.96
CA VAL A 730 -9.43 40.34 -15.80
C VAL A 730 -8.14 40.80 -15.14
N GLU A 731 -8.26 41.45 -13.99
CA GLU A 731 -7.11 41.91 -13.20
C GLU A 731 -6.67 40.84 -12.20
N PHE A 732 -5.42 40.39 -12.32
CA PHE A 732 -4.82 39.36 -11.45
C PHE A 732 -4.34 39.94 -10.14
N VAL A 733 -4.53 39.19 -9.05
CA VAL A 733 -4.02 39.53 -7.73
C VAL A 733 -2.52 39.25 -7.66
N VAL A 734 -1.73 40.22 -7.19
CA VAL A 734 -0.27 40.11 -7.08
C VAL A 734 0.24 40.31 -5.65
N HIS A 735 1.49 39.94 -5.42
CA HIS A 735 2.18 40.20 -4.16
C HIS A 735 2.23 41.71 -3.85
N GLY A 736 1.79 42.08 -2.64
CA GLY A 736 1.76 43.46 -2.16
C GLY A 736 0.39 44.12 -2.31
N ASP A 737 -0.54 43.49 -3.03
CA ASP A 737 -1.90 44.00 -3.20
C ASP A 737 -2.65 44.08 -1.86
N THR A 738 -3.39 45.18 -1.70
CA THR A 738 -4.36 45.34 -0.62
C THR A 738 -5.73 44.88 -1.12
N ILE A 739 -6.31 43.90 -0.45
CA ILE A 739 -7.59 43.29 -0.82
C ILE A 739 -8.62 43.41 0.32
N ARG A 740 -9.87 43.10 0.00
CA ARG A 740 -10.91 42.69 0.96
C ARG A 740 -11.32 41.25 0.67
N LEU A 741 -11.60 40.49 1.72
CA LEU A 741 -12.23 39.17 1.63
C LEU A 741 -13.69 39.30 2.06
N LEU A 742 -14.62 39.11 1.13
CA LEU A 742 -16.06 39.19 1.37
C LEU A 742 -16.64 37.77 1.47
N HIS A 743 -17.26 37.41 2.59
CA HIS A 743 -17.86 36.09 2.77
C HIS A 743 -19.08 35.92 1.85
N SER A 744 -19.12 34.86 1.06
CA SER A 744 -20.06 34.71 -0.07
C SER A 744 -21.52 34.54 0.36
N ILE A 745 -21.81 34.03 1.56
CA ILE A 745 -23.18 33.77 2.02
C ILE A 745 -23.71 34.92 2.88
N THR A 746 -22.94 35.36 3.88
CA THR A 746 -23.40 36.40 4.82
C THR A 746 -23.06 37.81 4.38
N GLY A 747 -22.25 37.95 3.32
CA GLY A 747 -21.87 39.24 2.73
C GLY A 747 -21.03 40.12 3.66
N ARG A 748 -20.43 39.59 4.73
CA ARG A 748 -19.55 40.34 5.64
C ARG A 748 -18.10 40.35 5.15
N ASN A 749 -17.36 41.42 5.44
CA ASN A 749 -15.92 41.48 5.17
C ASN A 749 -15.15 40.84 6.32
N LEU A 750 -14.01 40.19 6.00
CA LEU A 750 -13.03 39.77 6.99
C LEU A 750 -12.40 41.00 7.65
N HIS A 751 -12.53 41.12 8.96
CA HIS A 751 -12.26 42.33 9.71
C HIS A 751 -11.44 42.01 10.97
N SER A 752 -10.62 42.96 11.43
CA SER A 752 -9.81 42.83 12.65
C SER A 752 -9.68 44.18 13.35
N HIS A 753 -9.83 44.20 14.67
CA HIS A 753 -9.91 45.44 15.45
C HIS A 753 -9.12 45.32 16.76
N GLN A 754 -9.04 46.40 17.55
CA GLN A 754 -8.27 46.42 18.80
C GLN A 754 -9.00 45.75 19.99
N VAL A 755 -9.72 44.65 19.74
CA VAL A 755 -10.34 43.79 20.77
C VAL A 755 -9.48 42.51 20.91
N PRO A 756 -9.18 42.04 22.13
CA PRO A 756 -8.47 40.77 22.34
C PRO A 756 -9.31 39.55 21.91
N ALA A 757 -8.69 38.58 21.24
CA ALA A 757 -9.35 37.35 20.80
C ALA A 757 -10.03 36.59 21.97
N PRO A 758 -11.12 35.83 21.72
CA PRO A 758 -11.96 35.26 22.77
C PRO A 758 -11.21 34.28 23.69
N VAL A 759 -10.32 33.44 23.16
CA VAL A 759 -9.49 32.50 23.93
C VAL A 759 -8.03 32.98 23.98
N THR A 760 -7.42 33.28 22.84
CA THR A 760 -6.01 33.70 22.76
C THR A 760 -5.85 35.20 23.02
N LYS A 761 -6.13 35.66 24.25
CA LYS A 761 -6.16 37.08 24.69
C LYS A 761 -4.90 37.92 24.38
N SER A 762 -3.77 37.31 24.02
CA SER A 762 -2.56 38.01 23.59
C SER A 762 -2.61 38.53 22.14
N GLN A 763 -3.47 37.93 21.31
CA GLN A 763 -3.68 38.25 19.89
C GLN A 763 -5.02 39.00 19.72
N LEU A 764 -5.22 39.64 18.56
CA LEU A 764 -6.45 40.39 18.28
C LEU A 764 -7.54 39.49 17.67
N GLU A 765 -8.79 39.84 17.97
CA GLU A 765 -10.00 39.20 17.44
C GLU A 765 -10.12 39.42 15.93
N VAL A 766 -10.50 38.37 15.20
CA VAL A 766 -10.85 38.42 13.77
C VAL A 766 -12.31 38.01 13.62
N SER A 767 -13.05 38.77 12.81
CA SER A 767 -14.50 38.74 12.78
C SER A 767 -15.05 39.09 11.40
N GLY A 768 -16.36 38.93 11.21
CA GLY A 768 -17.09 39.36 10.02
C GLY A 768 -17.88 40.64 10.26
N TYR A 769 -17.53 41.73 9.57
CA TYR A 769 -18.15 43.05 9.74
C TYR A 769 -18.63 43.71 8.43
N GLY A 770 -19.51 44.70 8.54
CA GLY A 770 -19.96 45.53 7.42
C GLY A 770 -20.77 44.75 6.37
N ASN A 771 -20.71 45.19 5.12
CA ASN A 771 -21.08 44.44 3.93
C ASN A 771 -20.32 44.98 2.69
N GLU A 772 -20.76 44.70 1.46
CA GLU A 772 -20.09 45.22 0.26
C GLU A 772 -19.98 46.77 0.24
N THR A 773 -20.99 47.50 0.76
CA THR A 773 -21.04 48.98 0.77
C THR A 773 -20.70 49.60 2.13
N LEU A 774 -21.02 48.93 3.23
CA LEU A 774 -20.76 49.34 4.61
C LEU A 774 -19.45 48.73 5.13
N GLY A 775 -18.59 49.48 5.80
CA GLY A 775 -17.37 48.99 6.43
C GLY A 775 -16.33 50.08 6.55
N ASP A 776 -15.10 49.73 6.92
CA ASP A 776 -14.04 50.68 7.23
C ASP A 776 -12.66 50.22 6.69
N VAL A 777 -11.59 50.89 7.14
CA VAL A 777 -10.20 50.59 6.76
C VAL A 777 -9.63 49.34 7.45
N ASN A 778 -10.36 48.72 8.37
CA ASN A 778 -10.01 47.47 9.04
C ASN A 778 -10.51 46.23 8.29
N ASP A 779 -11.22 46.43 7.16
CA ASP A 779 -11.54 45.37 6.20
C ASP A 779 -10.33 45.03 5.27
N TYR A 780 -9.23 45.80 5.35
CA TYR A 780 -8.14 45.79 4.36
C TYR A 780 -6.96 44.88 4.76
N TRP A 781 -6.67 43.89 3.90
CA TRP A 781 -5.62 42.90 4.09
C TRP A 781 -4.62 42.92 2.93
N VAL A 782 -3.33 43.02 3.23
CA VAL A 782 -2.24 42.98 2.26
C VAL A 782 -1.75 41.54 2.06
N ILE A 783 -1.62 41.09 0.80
CA ILE A 783 -1.14 39.75 0.47
C ILE A 783 0.39 39.71 0.37
N GLU A 784 1.01 38.94 1.26
CA GLU A 784 2.44 38.68 1.27
C GLU A 784 2.73 37.26 0.78
N VAL A 785 3.44 37.11 -0.35
CA VAL A 785 3.88 35.79 -0.84
C VAL A 785 5.07 35.33 -0.02
N VAL A 786 4.99 34.12 0.54
CA VAL A 786 6.11 33.45 1.23
C VAL A 786 6.96 32.68 0.21
N ASP A 787 6.30 31.92 -0.66
CA ASP A 787 6.92 31.01 -1.64
C ASP A 787 5.89 30.55 -2.68
N ASP A 788 6.34 30.16 -3.88
CA ASP A 788 5.51 29.49 -4.91
C ASP A 788 6.27 28.27 -5.46
N MET A 789 5.63 27.10 -5.41
CA MET A 789 6.30 25.81 -5.63
C MET A 789 6.82 25.58 -7.05
N TYR A 790 6.35 26.35 -8.05
CA TYR A 790 6.67 26.13 -9.46
C TYR A 790 7.45 27.27 -10.12
N THR A 791 7.20 28.55 -9.78
CA THR A 791 7.91 29.69 -10.38
C THR A 791 7.98 30.89 -9.44
N LYS A 792 9.00 31.75 -9.55
CA LYS A 792 8.96 33.10 -8.94
C LYS A 792 8.08 34.06 -9.77
N SER A 793 6.79 33.79 -9.83
CA SER A 793 5.76 34.69 -10.35
C SER A 793 5.31 35.64 -9.23
N ASN A 794 4.99 36.89 -9.56
CA ASN A 794 4.37 37.81 -8.59
C ASN A 794 2.85 37.59 -8.45
N ARG A 795 2.22 36.76 -9.31
CA ARG A 795 0.78 36.46 -9.28
C ARG A 795 0.46 35.36 -8.27
N ILE A 796 -0.68 35.49 -7.59
CA ILE A 796 -1.17 34.49 -6.64
C ILE A 796 -1.83 33.33 -7.40
N ARG A 797 -1.56 32.08 -6.97
CA ARG A 797 -2.13 30.88 -7.58
C ARG A 797 -2.82 29.96 -6.57
N SER A 798 -3.82 29.23 -7.04
CA SER A 798 -4.42 28.14 -6.28
C SER A 798 -3.40 27.03 -6.03
N LEU A 799 -3.42 26.47 -4.82
CA LEU A 799 -2.64 25.31 -4.34
C LEU A 799 -1.11 25.46 -4.27
N THR A 800 -0.48 26.24 -5.16
CA THR A 800 1.00 26.29 -5.27
C THR A 800 1.66 27.46 -4.53
N THR A 801 0.95 28.59 -4.40
CA THR A 801 1.46 29.78 -3.71
C THR A 801 1.09 29.74 -2.23
N ARG A 802 2.10 29.92 -1.36
CA ARG A 802 1.92 30.13 0.07
C ARG A 802 1.90 31.62 0.35
N ILE A 803 0.81 32.11 0.95
CA ILE A 803 0.57 33.53 1.23
C ILE A 803 0.36 33.77 2.72
N ARG A 804 0.58 35.00 3.17
CA ARG A 804 0.15 35.52 4.47
C ARG A 804 -0.73 36.75 4.22
N PHE A 805 -1.74 36.94 5.06
CA PHE A 805 -2.55 38.16 5.06
C PHE A 805 -2.07 39.06 6.20
N ARG A 806 -1.47 40.21 5.87
CA ARG A 806 -1.13 41.25 6.85
C ARG A 806 -2.22 42.30 6.87
N HIS A 807 -2.83 42.53 8.02
CA HIS A 807 -3.80 43.59 8.19
C HIS A 807 -3.17 44.97 7.93
N ASN A 808 -3.81 45.79 7.11
CA ASN A 808 -3.18 47.01 6.59
C ASN A 808 -2.89 48.04 7.69
N LEU A 809 -3.89 48.38 8.51
CA LEU A 809 -3.76 49.40 9.57
C LEU A 809 -2.98 48.87 10.80
N LEU A 810 -3.46 47.79 11.40
CA LEU A 810 -2.92 47.18 12.62
C LEU A 810 -1.55 46.49 12.46
N GLY A 811 -1.13 46.17 11.22
CA GLY A 811 0.15 45.49 10.93
C GLY A 811 0.25 44.02 11.38
N CYS A 812 -0.81 43.47 11.99
CA CYS A 812 -0.87 42.09 12.46
C CYS A 812 -1.12 41.07 11.32
N TYR A 813 -0.86 39.80 11.55
CA TYR A 813 -0.96 38.71 10.58
C TYR A 813 -2.10 37.76 10.89
N LEU A 814 -2.91 37.42 9.88
CA LEU A 814 -3.99 36.44 9.99
C LEU A 814 -3.42 35.05 10.33
N ARG A 815 -3.86 34.49 11.46
CA ARG A 815 -3.29 33.28 12.05
C ARG A 815 -4.39 32.36 12.56
N ALA A 816 -4.29 31.07 12.22
CA ALA A 816 -5.14 30.02 12.77
C ALA A 816 -4.24 28.89 13.26
N ALA A 817 -4.21 28.67 14.58
CA ALA A 817 -3.39 27.66 15.22
C ALA A 817 -4.25 26.46 15.64
N ASN A 818 -3.87 25.77 16.72
CA ASN A 818 -4.61 24.61 17.22
C ASN A 818 -5.43 24.93 18.49
N THR A 819 -5.72 26.21 18.74
CA THR A 819 -6.63 26.64 19.82
C THR A 819 -8.07 26.37 19.39
N ILE A 820 -8.78 25.55 20.16
CA ILE A 820 -10.17 25.17 19.88
C ILE A 820 -11.10 26.09 20.68
N LEU A 821 -12.12 26.66 20.02
CA LEU A 821 -13.15 27.46 20.67
C LEU A 821 -14.06 26.60 21.57
N PRO A 822 -14.67 27.18 22.63
CA PRO A 822 -15.66 26.48 23.44
C PRO A 822 -16.91 26.08 22.63
N GLN A 823 -17.88 25.44 23.29
CA GLN A 823 -19.09 24.91 22.64
C GLN A 823 -19.90 25.96 21.86
N TRP A 824 -19.85 27.24 22.26
CA TRP A 824 -20.50 28.35 21.54
C TRP A 824 -19.88 28.66 20.16
N GLY A 825 -18.61 28.28 19.96
CA GLY A 825 -17.89 28.34 18.68
C GLY A 825 -17.78 26.96 18.03
N PHE A 826 -18.73 26.07 18.33
CA PHE A 826 -18.88 24.73 17.74
C PHE A 826 -17.64 23.82 17.80
N LYS A 827 -16.72 24.04 18.76
CA LYS A 827 -15.41 23.38 18.83
C LYS A 827 -14.58 23.52 17.52
N GLN A 828 -14.74 24.63 16.82
CA GLN A 828 -13.92 25.01 15.65
C GLN A 828 -12.62 25.70 16.10
N ILE A 829 -11.66 25.86 15.19
CA ILE A 829 -10.37 26.52 15.47
C ILE A 829 -10.57 28.04 15.56
N GLU A 830 -9.94 28.67 16.55
CA GLU A 830 -9.88 30.13 16.70
C GLU A 830 -9.01 30.78 15.61
N VAL A 831 -9.54 31.81 14.94
CA VAL A 831 -8.81 32.66 14.00
C VAL A 831 -8.50 34.00 14.67
N THR A 832 -7.27 34.47 14.52
CA THR A 832 -6.73 35.63 15.25
C THR A 832 -5.85 36.49 14.34
N CYS A 833 -5.51 37.70 14.78
CA CYS A 833 -4.51 38.55 14.15
C CYS A 833 -3.30 38.71 15.10
N ASP A 834 -2.18 38.07 14.78
CA ASP A 834 -0.95 38.11 15.59
C ASP A 834 -0.12 39.36 15.27
N LYS A 835 0.24 40.12 16.30
CA LYS A 835 1.04 41.35 16.18
C LYS A 835 2.51 41.05 15.82
N ASN A 836 2.97 39.81 15.99
CA ASN A 836 4.36 39.42 15.73
C ASN A 836 4.56 39.01 14.26
N ASN A 837 5.44 39.70 13.54
CA ASN A 837 5.86 39.26 12.21
C ASN A 837 6.89 38.13 12.31
N ASN A 838 6.43 36.88 12.32
CA ASN A 838 7.27 35.70 12.18
C ASN A 838 6.99 34.97 10.85
N PRO A 839 7.78 35.20 9.78
CA PRO A 839 7.63 34.47 8.52
C PRO A 839 7.81 32.96 8.64
N GLY A 840 8.45 32.47 9.70
CA GLY A 840 8.60 31.05 9.99
C GLY A 840 7.39 30.39 10.66
N ASP A 841 6.37 31.14 11.11
CA ASP A 841 5.16 30.55 11.68
C ASP A 841 4.22 30.03 10.58
N SER A 842 4.17 28.70 10.42
CA SER A 842 3.30 28.04 9.45
C SER A 842 1.81 28.25 9.72
N PHE A 843 1.40 28.59 10.95
CA PHE A 843 0.01 28.93 11.27
C PHE A 843 -0.42 30.30 10.70
N THR A 844 0.53 31.11 10.21
CA THR A 844 0.25 32.34 9.44
C THR A 844 0.25 32.10 7.92
N HIS A 845 0.63 30.90 7.47
CA HIS A 845 0.66 30.56 6.04
C HIS A 845 -0.70 30.04 5.62
N TRP A 846 -1.19 30.56 4.50
CA TRP A 846 -2.46 30.18 3.88
C TRP A 846 -2.20 29.80 2.43
N ASN A 847 -3.08 28.97 1.86
CA ASN A 847 -3.17 28.75 0.42
C ASN A 847 -4.63 28.90 -0.03
N ILE A 848 -4.81 29.19 -1.32
CA ILE A 848 -6.12 29.17 -1.95
C ILE A 848 -6.37 27.74 -2.42
N GLU A 849 -7.35 27.06 -1.81
CA GLU A 849 -7.62 25.63 -2.04
C GLU A 849 -8.56 25.42 -3.24
N ARG A 850 -9.77 25.99 -3.19
CA ARG A 850 -10.70 26.03 -4.33
C ARG A 850 -10.77 27.43 -4.91
N HIS A 851 -11.03 27.51 -6.19
CA HIS A 851 -11.09 28.76 -6.94
C HIS A 851 -12.09 28.62 -8.10
N TRP A 852 -13.00 29.57 -8.22
CA TRP A 852 -13.96 29.67 -9.32
C TRP A 852 -14.00 31.11 -9.85
N ASN A 853 -13.92 31.24 -11.17
CA ASN A 853 -14.07 32.50 -11.89
C ASN A 853 -14.39 32.19 -13.36
N ASP A 854 -15.59 32.54 -13.82
CA ASP A 854 -16.06 32.25 -15.18
C ASP A 854 -15.25 32.95 -16.28
N LYS A 855 -14.47 33.99 -15.92
CA LYS A 855 -13.59 34.73 -16.84
C LYS A 855 -12.21 34.07 -17.02
N LEU A 856 -11.92 32.94 -16.35
CA LEU A 856 -10.60 32.30 -16.34
C LEU A 856 -10.63 30.83 -16.80
N PRO A 857 -9.59 30.34 -17.50
CA PRO A 857 -9.49 28.95 -17.94
C PRO A 857 -9.10 28.00 -16.79
N SER A 858 -9.59 26.76 -16.85
CA SER A 858 -9.27 25.68 -15.90
C SER A 858 -7.76 25.35 -15.86
N GLY A 859 -7.20 25.14 -14.66
CA GLY A 859 -5.76 25.00 -14.45
C GLY A 859 -5.12 23.71 -14.98
N GLY A 860 -5.85 22.60 -15.03
CA GLY A 860 -5.39 21.33 -15.62
C GLY A 860 -4.48 20.46 -14.73
N LYS A 861 -4.65 19.13 -14.80
CA LYS A 861 -4.01 18.15 -13.90
C LYS A 861 -2.47 18.13 -13.87
N SER A 862 -1.79 18.68 -14.88
CA SER A 862 -0.33 18.61 -14.99
C SER A 862 0.41 19.46 -13.95
N TYR A 863 -0.22 20.53 -13.43
CA TYR A 863 0.40 21.49 -12.53
C TYR A 863 0.31 21.13 -11.04
N TYR A 864 -0.41 20.07 -10.68
CA TYR A 864 -0.73 19.73 -9.29
C TYR A 864 -0.15 18.37 -8.90
N LYS A 865 1.19 18.30 -8.74
CA LYS A 865 1.89 17.08 -8.26
C LYS A 865 2.74 17.38 -7.04
N SER A 866 2.36 16.79 -5.91
CA SER A 866 3.14 16.82 -4.67
C SER A 866 4.41 15.94 -4.76
N LYS A 867 5.32 16.12 -3.81
CA LYS A 867 6.59 15.36 -3.71
C LYS A 867 6.49 14.36 -2.58
N PHE A 868 6.77 13.08 -2.84
CA PHE A 868 6.68 12.00 -1.83
C PHE A 868 7.28 12.36 -0.45
N LEU A 869 8.48 12.95 -0.40
CA LEU A 869 9.11 13.32 0.89
C LEU A 869 8.32 14.37 1.68
N HIS A 870 7.68 15.31 0.99
CA HIS A 870 6.81 16.31 1.60
C HIS A 870 5.56 15.64 2.17
N ASP A 871 4.92 14.77 1.41
CA ASP A 871 3.66 14.13 1.81
C ASP A 871 3.88 13.08 2.90
N PHE A 872 4.99 12.35 2.84
CA PHE A 872 5.47 11.48 3.90
C PHE A 872 5.70 12.25 5.20
N TRP A 873 6.39 13.39 5.16
CA TRP A 873 6.62 14.22 6.33
C TRP A 873 5.30 14.79 6.87
N HIS A 874 4.47 15.38 6.00
CA HIS A 874 3.18 15.96 6.36
C HIS A 874 2.26 14.94 7.03
N LEU A 875 2.12 13.73 6.45
CA LEU A 875 1.31 12.67 7.03
C LEU A 875 1.85 12.22 8.39
N ASN A 876 3.17 12.04 8.54
CA ASN A 876 3.75 11.64 9.83
C ASN A 876 3.56 12.73 10.92
N VAL A 877 3.59 14.01 10.57
CA VAL A 877 3.25 15.09 11.52
C VAL A 877 1.75 15.14 11.84
N ALA A 878 0.87 14.91 10.84
CA ALA A 878 -0.57 14.79 11.07
C ALA A 878 -0.92 13.59 11.99
N MET A 879 -0.25 12.45 11.81
CA MET A 879 -0.33 11.29 12.70
C MET A 879 0.12 11.66 14.12
N TYR A 880 1.24 12.38 14.27
CA TYR A 880 1.78 12.78 15.57
C TYR A 880 0.87 13.75 16.32
N THR A 881 0.39 14.79 15.63
CA THR A 881 -0.53 15.78 16.19
C THR A 881 -1.86 15.14 16.60
N THR A 882 -2.45 14.29 15.75
CA THR A 882 -3.67 13.54 16.11
C THR A 882 -3.43 12.58 17.28
N ASN A 883 -2.31 11.86 17.29
CA ASN A 883 -1.96 10.94 18.38
C ASN A 883 -1.79 11.66 19.73
N ASN A 884 -1.39 12.93 19.72
CA ASN A 884 -1.35 13.80 20.90
C ASN A 884 -2.72 14.43 21.24
N ALA A 885 -3.63 14.56 20.28
CA ALA A 885 -4.99 15.05 20.47
C ALA A 885 -5.95 14.00 21.06
N LEU A 886 -5.55 12.72 21.11
CA LEU A 886 -6.29 11.61 21.77
C LEU A 886 -6.17 11.64 23.31
N VAL A 887 -6.33 12.83 23.90
CA VAL A 887 -6.40 13.06 25.35
C VAL A 887 -7.75 12.52 25.86
N PRO A 888 -7.79 11.78 26.99
CA PRO A 888 -9.05 11.37 27.60
C PRO A 888 -9.86 12.61 28.01
N ASP A 889 -11.14 12.63 27.63
CA ASP A 889 -12.10 13.63 28.08
C ASP A 889 -12.50 13.29 29.53
N PRO A 890 -12.20 14.14 30.54
CA PRO A 890 -12.44 13.83 31.94
C PRO A 890 -13.93 13.72 32.29
N ASP A 891 -14.81 14.30 31.47
CA ASP A 891 -16.26 14.27 31.66
C ASP A 891 -16.91 13.03 30.99
N LYS A 892 -16.11 12.20 30.29
CA LYS A 892 -16.57 11.00 29.58
C LYS A 892 -15.99 9.73 30.21
N GLU A 893 -16.84 8.96 30.89
CA GLU A 893 -16.46 7.63 31.37
C GLU A 893 -16.21 6.65 30.22
N ASP A 894 -14.95 6.33 29.95
CA ASP A 894 -14.55 5.23 29.06
C ASP A 894 -14.35 3.94 29.87
N ILE A 895 -15.38 3.09 29.87
CA ILE A 895 -15.41 1.80 30.58
C ILE A 895 -14.46 0.73 30.00
N LEU A 896 -13.83 0.99 28.85
CA LEU A 896 -12.86 0.09 28.21
C LEU A 896 -11.41 0.51 28.49
N ALA A 897 -11.18 1.82 28.68
CA ALA A 897 -9.87 2.37 29.00
C ALA A 897 -9.31 1.78 30.32
N SER A 898 -7.98 1.67 30.39
CA SER A 898 -7.30 1.21 31.60
C SER A 898 -5.95 1.90 31.75
N THR A 899 -5.56 2.13 33.01
CA THR A 899 -4.34 2.87 33.35
C THR A 899 -3.13 1.93 33.44
N PRO A 900 -1.90 2.40 33.13
CA PRO A 900 -0.69 1.60 33.17
C PRO A 900 -0.48 0.82 34.48
N ARG A 901 -0.82 1.46 35.61
CA ARG A 901 -0.73 0.86 36.96
C ARG A 901 -1.49 -0.46 37.09
N GLN A 902 -2.63 -0.59 36.43
CA GLN A 902 -3.52 -1.74 36.54
C GLN A 902 -2.99 -2.97 35.77
N TRP A 903 -2.10 -2.78 34.80
CA TRP A 903 -1.69 -3.86 33.89
C TRP A 903 -0.79 -4.92 34.56
N PRO A 904 0.32 -4.59 35.27
CA PRO A 904 1.25 -5.61 35.78
C PRO A 904 0.66 -6.61 36.77
N LEU A 905 -0.44 -6.24 37.44
CA LEU A 905 -1.18 -7.10 38.37
C LEU A 905 -2.48 -7.67 37.77
N VAL A 906 -2.77 -7.36 36.50
CA VAL A 906 -4.00 -7.67 35.77
C VAL A 906 -5.26 -7.30 36.58
N GLU A 907 -5.28 -6.07 37.13
CA GLU A 907 -6.38 -5.57 37.97
C GLU A 907 -7.68 -5.43 37.18
N VAL A 908 -7.60 -5.15 35.88
CA VAL A 908 -8.74 -5.01 34.97
C VAL A 908 -8.53 -5.85 33.70
N GLY A 909 -9.61 -6.41 33.18
CA GLY A 909 -9.68 -6.99 31.82
C GLY A 909 -10.53 -6.13 30.90
N LEU A 910 -10.59 -6.48 29.60
CA LEU A 910 -11.34 -5.71 28.59
C LEU A 910 -12.43 -6.58 27.93
N ARG A 911 -13.66 -6.06 27.91
CA ARG A 911 -14.83 -6.66 27.23
C ARG A 911 -14.71 -6.41 25.72
N MET A 912 -14.54 -7.46 24.90
CA MET A 912 -14.27 -7.31 23.45
C MET A 912 -15.52 -7.27 22.56
N CYS A 913 -16.72 -7.45 23.13
CA CYS A 913 -17.99 -7.44 22.41
C CYS A 913 -19.15 -7.20 23.37
N SER A 914 -20.39 -7.24 22.85
CA SER A 914 -21.61 -7.25 23.67
C SER A 914 -21.61 -8.42 24.66
N TRP A 915 -22.19 -8.19 25.84
CA TRP A 915 -22.33 -9.18 26.91
C TRP A 915 -23.73 -9.80 26.99
N ALA A 916 -24.58 -9.55 25.99
CA ALA A 916 -25.88 -10.19 25.83
C ALA A 916 -25.76 -11.72 25.78
N ASP A 917 -26.71 -12.44 26.37
CA ASP A 917 -26.57 -13.88 26.60
C ASP A 917 -26.52 -14.70 25.30
N GLU A 918 -27.17 -14.22 24.24
CA GLU A 918 -27.23 -14.80 22.89
C GLU A 918 -25.92 -14.65 22.11
N VAL A 919 -25.01 -13.77 22.54
CA VAL A 919 -23.75 -13.46 21.86
C VAL A 919 -22.60 -14.30 22.43
N VAL A 920 -21.70 -14.77 21.55
CA VAL A 920 -20.45 -15.41 21.96
C VAL A 920 -19.50 -14.34 22.51
N LYS A 921 -19.17 -14.42 23.80
CA LYS A 921 -18.49 -13.35 24.53
C LYS A 921 -16.98 -13.61 24.56
N PHE A 922 -16.18 -12.54 24.45
CA PHE A 922 -14.72 -12.59 24.57
C PHE A 922 -14.25 -11.57 25.60
N TYR A 923 -13.32 -12.01 26.45
CA TYR A 923 -12.79 -11.18 27.53
C TYR A 923 -11.28 -11.24 27.56
N LEU A 924 -10.65 -10.10 27.32
CA LEU A 924 -9.22 -9.95 27.28
C LEU A 924 -8.67 -9.88 28.71
N LEU A 925 -8.27 -11.04 29.23
CA LEU A 925 -7.65 -11.20 30.55
C LEU A 925 -6.43 -12.11 30.44
N GLY A 926 -5.33 -11.71 31.07
CA GLY A 926 -4.10 -12.50 31.16
C GLY A 926 -4.22 -13.71 32.08
N ASN A 927 -3.35 -14.70 31.91
CA ASN A 927 -3.25 -15.82 32.86
C ASN A 927 -2.62 -15.28 34.17
N PRO A 928 -3.35 -15.22 35.31
CA PRO A 928 -2.87 -14.50 36.49
C PRO A 928 -1.55 -15.05 37.05
N ILE A 929 -1.30 -16.36 36.94
CA ILE A 929 -0.04 -16.98 37.37
C ILE A 929 1.12 -16.49 36.50
N VAL A 930 0.92 -16.34 35.19
CA VAL A 930 1.94 -15.83 34.25
C VAL A 930 2.26 -14.37 34.56
N TRP A 931 1.24 -13.54 34.75
CA TRP A 931 1.38 -12.10 34.97
C TRP A 931 1.96 -11.77 36.35
N TRP A 932 1.44 -12.37 37.42
CA TRP A 932 1.94 -12.13 38.78
C TRP A 932 3.35 -12.66 38.98
N SER A 933 3.71 -13.83 38.40
CA SER A 933 5.10 -14.32 38.45
C SER A 933 6.05 -13.47 37.60
N GLY A 934 5.61 -13.00 36.43
CA GLY A 934 6.31 -12.00 35.61
C GLY A 934 6.64 -10.73 36.41
N THR A 935 5.62 -10.07 36.96
CA THR A 935 5.78 -8.84 37.73
C THR A 935 6.57 -9.04 39.02
N ALA A 936 6.36 -10.13 39.75
CA ALA A 936 7.17 -10.45 40.94
C ALA A 936 8.66 -10.68 40.57
N SER A 937 8.94 -11.34 39.45
CA SER A 937 10.32 -11.62 39.03
C SER A 937 11.14 -10.36 38.74
N LEU A 938 10.53 -9.32 38.18
CA LEU A 938 11.18 -8.03 37.92
C LEU A 938 11.62 -7.36 39.24
N VAL A 939 10.74 -7.37 40.25
CA VAL A 939 11.03 -6.84 41.59
C VAL A 939 12.13 -7.65 42.28
N ILE A 940 12.02 -8.99 42.23
CA ILE A 940 13.01 -9.89 42.83
C ILE A 940 14.38 -9.73 42.15
N PHE A 941 14.43 -9.58 40.82
CA PHE A 941 15.67 -9.36 40.08
C PHE A 941 16.40 -8.10 40.58
N VAL A 942 15.70 -6.98 40.84
CA VAL A 942 16.31 -5.76 41.39
C VAL A 942 16.97 -6.03 42.76
N PHE A 943 16.29 -6.74 43.66
CA PHE A 943 16.86 -7.10 44.96
C PHE A 943 18.05 -8.06 44.84
N VAL A 944 18.00 -9.04 43.93
CA VAL A 944 19.10 -9.98 43.68
C VAL A 944 20.31 -9.28 43.04
N LEU A 945 20.09 -8.36 42.11
CA LEU A 945 21.13 -7.53 41.51
C LEU A 945 21.81 -6.67 42.58
N LEU A 946 21.04 -5.96 43.42
CA LEU A 946 21.58 -5.18 44.55
C LEU A 946 22.38 -6.05 45.53
N TYR A 947 21.87 -7.23 45.86
CA TYR A 947 22.56 -8.20 46.72
C TYR A 947 23.93 -8.60 46.15
N TYR A 948 24.01 -8.98 44.87
CA TYR A 948 25.28 -9.31 44.23
C TYR A 948 26.21 -8.11 44.07
N LEU A 949 25.70 -6.91 43.78
CA LEU A 949 26.51 -5.69 43.71
C LEU A 949 27.15 -5.37 45.07
N ILE A 950 26.39 -5.47 46.17
CA ILE A 950 26.91 -5.28 47.54
C ILE A 950 27.98 -6.33 47.88
N ARG A 951 27.74 -7.61 47.54
CA ARG A 951 28.72 -8.69 47.76
C ARG A 951 29.99 -8.52 46.94
N ARG A 952 29.87 -8.14 45.66
CA ARG A 952 31.00 -7.84 44.76
C ARG A 952 31.81 -6.63 45.24
N GLN A 953 31.15 -5.59 45.74
CA GLN A 953 31.82 -4.45 46.36
C GLN A 953 32.58 -4.87 47.63
N ARG A 954 32.01 -5.78 48.43
CA ARG A 954 32.66 -6.47 49.57
C ARG A 954 33.66 -7.57 49.16
N LYS A 955 34.03 -7.66 47.87
CA LYS A 955 35.03 -8.59 47.31
C LYS A 955 34.70 -10.10 47.41
N TYR A 956 33.44 -10.46 47.65
CA TYR A 956 32.98 -11.85 47.47
C TYR A 956 32.99 -12.20 45.97
N LYS A 957 33.46 -13.41 45.64
CA LYS A 957 33.53 -13.94 44.27
C LYS A 957 32.41 -14.95 44.05
N ASP A 958 31.20 -14.45 43.81
CA ASP A 958 30.00 -15.29 43.62
C ASP A 958 29.91 -15.90 42.21
N PHE A 959 30.53 -15.27 41.21
CA PHE A 959 30.51 -15.68 39.81
C PHE A 959 31.89 -15.57 39.15
N SER A 960 32.13 -16.35 38.09
CA SER A 960 33.18 -16.03 37.13
C SER A 960 32.84 -14.74 36.33
N PRO A 961 33.81 -14.07 35.68
CA PRO A 961 33.54 -12.90 34.86
C PRO A 961 32.47 -13.19 33.79
N ALA A 962 32.63 -14.25 33.00
CA ALA A 962 31.68 -14.63 31.95
C ALA A 962 30.26 -14.94 32.50
N GLN A 963 30.14 -15.56 33.68
CA GLN A 963 28.84 -15.80 34.32
C GLN A 963 28.17 -14.50 34.77
N TRP A 964 28.95 -13.55 35.28
CA TRP A 964 28.45 -12.24 35.67
C TRP A 964 27.99 -11.42 34.47
N ASP A 965 28.79 -11.40 33.39
CA ASP A 965 28.47 -10.66 32.17
C ASP A 965 27.21 -11.24 31.49
N HIS A 966 27.06 -12.56 31.51
CA HIS A 966 25.83 -13.24 31.08
C HIS A 966 24.62 -12.88 31.95
N PHE A 967 24.75 -12.95 33.29
CA PHE A 967 23.68 -12.58 34.23
C PHE A 967 23.22 -11.13 34.03
N LEU A 968 24.17 -10.20 33.85
CA LEU A 968 23.85 -8.80 33.53
C LEU A 968 23.23 -8.65 32.15
N TYR A 969 23.71 -9.35 31.12
CA TYR A 969 23.16 -9.26 29.77
C TYR A 969 21.69 -9.69 29.72
N VAL A 970 21.36 -10.87 30.24
CA VAL A 970 19.97 -11.35 30.30
C VAL A 970 19.10 -10.40 31.14
N GLY A 971 19.61 -9.98 32.30
CA GLY A 971 18.95 -9.04 33.20
C GLY A 971 18.66 -7.68 32.55
N LYS A 972 19.58 -7.16 31.72
CA LYS A 972 19.38 -5.94 30.93
C LYS A 972 18.35 -6.14 29.83
N VAL A 973 18.47 -7.19 29.01
CA VAL A 973 17.52 -7.48 27.92
C VAL A 973 16.08 -7.59 28.46
N CYS A 974 15.89 -8.28 29.59
CA CYS A 974 14.57 -8.43 30.20
C CYS A 974 14.13 -7.17 30.96
N GLY A 975 14.97 -6.61 31.83
CA GLY A 975 14.61 -5.48 32.69
C GLY A 975 14.47 -4.15 31.93
N ILE A 976 15.45 -3.81 31.09
CA ILE A 976 15.40 -2.60 30.25
C ILE A 976 14.36 -2.79 29.13
N GLY A 977 14.25 -3.99 28.57
CA GLY A 977 13.21 -4.31 27.59
C GLY A 977 11.81 -4.07 28.13
N TRP A 978 11.50 -4.57 29.35
CA TRP A 978 10.25 -4.29 30.04
C TRP A 978 10.06 -2.78 30.31
N LEU A 979 11.08 -2.12 30.87
CA LEU A 979 11.00 -0.70 31.23
C LEU A 979 10.72 0.18 30.00
N LEU A 980 11.38 -0.05 28.87
CA LEU A 980 11.16 0.71 27.63
C LEU A 980 9.76 0.50 27.05
N HIS A 981 9.16 -0.68 27.21
CA HIS A 981 7.81 -0.96 26.70
C HIS A 981 6.68 -0.63 27.69
N TYR A 982 7.01 -0.28 28.94
CA TYR A 982 6.03 0.06 29.99
C TYR A 982 6.08 1.53 30.41
N LEU A 983 7.26 2.05 30.75
CA LEU A 983 7.44 3.39 31.32
C LEU A 983 6.87 4.52 30.45
N PRO A 984 6.98 4.52 29.10
CA PRO A 984 6.41 5.58 28.29
C PRO A 984 4.89 5.73 28.48
N PHE A 985 4.16 4.63 28.66
CA PHE A 985 2.71 4.69 28.90
C PHE A 985 2.36 5.35 30.24
N CYS A 986 3.23 5.26 31.25
CA CYS A 986 3.07 5.97 32.52
C CYS A 986 3.25 7.49 32.41
N ILE A 987 3.81 7.98 31.30
CA ILE A 987 4.13 9.41 31.05
C ILE A 987 3.17 10.00 30.00
N MET A 988 2.58 9.16 29.14
CA MET A 988 1.69 9.56 28.05
C MET A 988 0.29 9.97 28.52
N GLY A 989 -0.07 11.25 28.32
CA GLY A 989 -1.41 11.79 28.62
C GLY A 989 -2.49 11.47 27.58
N ARG A 990 -2.59 10.21 27.12
CA ARG A 990 -3.58 9.77 26.12
C ARG A 990 -4.38 8.55 26.60
N VAL A 991 -5.49 8.24 25.93
CA VAL A 991 -6.25 7.01 26.18
C VAL A 991 -5.35 5.77 25.96
N THR A 992 -5.38 4.87 26.92
CA THR A 992 -4.63 3.60 26.94
C THR A 992 -5.51 2.44 27.40
N TYR A 993 -5.05 1.22 27.08
CA TYR A 993 -5.82 -0.03 27.16
C TYR A 993 -4.88 -1.20 27.47
N LEU A 994 -5.38 -2.28 28.08
CA LEU A 994 -4.60 -3.43 28.57
C LEU A 994 -3.65 -4.03 27.51
N HIS A 995 -4.04 -4.06 26.23
CA HIS A 995 -3.22 -4.64 25.17
C HIS A 995 -1.89 -3.90 24.93
N HIS A 996 -1.77 -2.64 25.36
CA HIS A 996 -0.50 -1.91 25.30
C HIS A 996 0.59 -2.52 26.18
N TYR A 997 0.24 -3.29 27.21
CA TYR A 997 1.19 -4.00 28.07
C TYR A 997 1.79 -5.25 27.40
N PHE A 998 1.18 -5.78 26.33
CA PHE A 998 1.54 -7.09 25.77
C PHE A 998 2.98 -7.20 25.26
N PRO A 999 3.60 -6.17 24.66
CA PRO A 999 5.04 -6.17 24.37
C PRO A 999 5.92 -6.17 25.63
N ALA A 1000 5.50 -5.48 26.71
CA ALA A 1000 6.23 -5.48 27.98
C ALA A 1000 6.11 -6.83 28.70
N LEU A 1001 4.92 -7.45 28.71
CA LEU A 1001 4.65 -8.77 29.29
C LEU A 1001 5.67 -9.82 28.83
N TYR A 1002 6.06 -9.82 27.54
CA TYR A 1002 7.06 -10.75 26.99
C TYR A 1002 8.38 -10.72 27.76
N PHE A 1003 8.90 -9.52 28.05
CA PHE A 1003 10.13 -9.37 28.81
C PHE A 1003 9.98 -9.79 30.27
N SER A 1004 8.79 -9.63 30.87
CA SER A 1004 8.50 -10.14 32.22
C SER A 1004 8.42 -11.68 32.26
N ILE A 1005 7.92 -12.33 31.20
CA ILE A 1005 7.91 -13.79 31.05
C ILE A 1005 9.35 -14.33 30.97
N LEU A 1006 10.21 -13.68 30.18
CA LEU A 1006 11.64 -14.02 30.11
C LEU A 1006 12.33 -13.85 31.48
N MET A 1007 12.04 -12.76 32.20
CA MET A 1007 12.57 -12.52 33.55
C MET A 1007 12.12 -13.59 34.55
N ALA A 1008 10.86 -14.01 34.52
CA ALA A 1008 10.33 -15.03 35.43
C ALA A 1008 11.03 -16.38 35.25
N ALA A 1009 11.20 -16.81 34.00
CA ALA A 1009 11.93 -18.04 33.70
C ALA A 1009 13.42 -17.94 34.07
N PHE A 1010 14.07 -16.81 33.78
CA PHE A 1010 15.46 -16.55 34.15
C PHE A 1010 15.68 -16.61 35.66
N MET A 1011 14.84 -15.92 36.45
CA MET A 1011 14.95 -15.89 37.90
C MET A 1011 14.69 -17.27 38.54
N LEU A 1012 13.70 -18.03 38.03
CA LEU A 1012 13.44 -19.38 38.51
C LEU A 1012 14.59 -20.35 38.16
N ASP A 1013 15.20 -20.19 36.98
CA ASP A 1013 16.37 -20.98 36.59
C ASP A 1013 17.55 -20.68 37.51
N HIS A 1014 17.83 -19.39 37.72
CA HIS A 1014 18.90 -18.88 38.58
C HIS A 1014 18.85 -19.45 40.00
N PHE A 1015 17.69 -19.37 40.67
CA PHE A 1015 17.54 -19.93 42.02
C PHE A 1015 17.60 -21.46 42.08
N THR A 1016 17.39 -22.15 40.96
CA THR A 1016 17.41 -23.62 40.91
C THR A 1016 18.70 -24.22 40.35
N VAL A 1017 19.70 -23.41 39.97
CA VAL A 1017 21.03 -23.89 39.50
C VAL A 1017 21.67 -24.84 40.52
N SER A 1018 21.62 -24.51 41.81
CA SER A 1018 22.22 -25.33 42.88
C SER A 1018 21.30 -26.44 43.40
N CYS A 1019 20.09 -26.61 42.87
CA CYS A 1019 19.15 -27.63 43.33
C CYS A 1019 19.50 -29.02 42.76
N LYS A 1020 19.21 -30.08 43.54
CA LYS A 1020 19.27 -31.46 43.03
C LYS A 1020 18.30 -31.60 41.83
N PRO A 1021 18.63 -32.38 40.78
CA PRO A 1021 17.77 -32.50 39.60
C PRO A 1021 16.33 -32.89 39.91
N LYS A 1022 16.09 -33.83 40.84
CA LYS A 1022 14.73 -34.18 41.30
C LYS A 1022 13.96 -32.97 41.85
N THR A 1023 14.61 -32.14 42.66
CA THR A 1023 14.01 -30.92 43.24
C THR A 1023 13.72 -29.88 42.16
N LYS A 1024 14.65 -29.67 41.21
CA LYS A 1024 14.43 -28.76 40.08
C LYS A 1024 13.23 -29.20 39.23
N ASN A 1025 13.13 -30.49 38.91
CA ASN A 1025 12.00 -31.05 38.16
C ASN A 1025 10.66 -30.88 38.90
N ILE A 1026 10.63 -31.02 40.23
CA ILE A 1026 9.42 -30.79 41.04
C ILE A 1026 9.02 -29.30 41.02
N ILE A 1027 9.97 -28.38 41.19
CA ILE A 1027 9.71 -26.93 41.17
C ILE A 1027 9.13 -26.52 39.81
N PHE A 1028 9.83 -26.83 38.71
CA PHE A 1028 9.36 -26.50 37.36
C PHE A 1028 8.05 -27.22 37.01
N GLY A 1029 7.91 -28.50 37.36
CA GLY A 1029 6.66 -29.25 37.17
C GLY A 1029 5.46 -28.65 37.89
N THR A 1030 5.68 -28.06 39.07
CA THR A 1030 4.65 -27.32 39.82
C THR A 1030 4.22 -26.06 39.06
N PHE A 1031 5.17 -25.25 38.57
CA PHE A 1031 4.87 -24.08 37.73
C PHE A 1031 4.15 -24.45 36.44
N TYR A 1032 4.59 -25.50 35.73
CA TYR A 1032 3.90 -25.98 34.52
C TYR A 1032 2.44 -26.36 34.83
N SER A 1033 2.24 -27.14 35.90
CA SER A 1033 0.91 -27.60 36.31
C SER A 1033 -0.01 -26.43 36.68
N LEU A 1034 0.49 -25.45 37.44
CA LEU A 1034 -0.27 -24.24 37.79
C LEU A 1034 -0.70 -23.45 36.54
N ILE A 1035 0.22 -23.21 35.60
CA ILE A 1035 -0.08 -22.48 34.35
C ILE A 1035 -1.13 -23.23 33.53
N ILE A 1036 -1.00 -24.56 33.39
CA ILE A 1036 -1.94 -25.41 32.64
C ILE A 1036 -3.33 -25.45 33.30
N ILE A 1037 -3.40 -25.62 34.62
CA ILE A 1037 -4.67 -25.66 35.37
C ILE A 1037 -5.41 -24.32 35.27
N VAL A 1038 -4.69 -23.21 35.48
CA VAL A 1038 -5.29 -21.87 35.42
C VAL A 1038 -5.67 -21.49 33.99
N PHE A 1039 -4.88 -21.87 32.99
CA PHE A 1039 -5.28 -21.76 31.59
C PHE A 1039 -6.57 -22.54 31.32
N TRP A 1040 -6.67 -23.81 31.74
CA TRP A 1040 -7.86 -24.62 31.51
C TRP A 1040 -9.12 -24.06 32.18
N TYR A 1041 -8.95 -23.42 33.35
CA TYR A 1041 -10.00 -22.72 34.07
C TYR A 1041 -10.48 -21.42 33.38
N PHE A 1042 -9.58 -20.70 32.70
CA PHE A 1042 -9.89 -19.44 32.02
C PHE A 1042 -9.99 -19.53 30.48
N LYS A 1043 -9.79 -20.70 29.87
CA LYS A 1043 -9.70 -20.89 28.41
C LYS A 1043 -10.86 -20.30 27.62
N ASP A 1044 -12.08 -20.36 28.17
CA ASP A 1044 -13.30 -19.91 27.49
C ASP A 1044 -13.28 -18.38 27.25
N LEU A 1045 -12.59 -17.61 28.11
CA LEU A 1045 -12.43 -16.16 27.93
C LEU A 1045 -11.74 -15.82 26.58
N ALA A 1046 -10.84 -16.70 26.14
CA ALA A 1046 -10.04 -16.55 24.93
C ALA A 1046 -10.58 -17.34 23.73
N PHE A 1047 -11.25 -18.48 23.95
CA PHE A 1047 -11.84 -19.31 22.88
C PHE A 1047 -13.29 -18.95 22.52
N GLY A 1048 -14.03 -18.34 23.45
CA GLY A 1048 -15.40 -17.87 23.29
C GLY A 1048 -16.33 -18.45 24.35
N ILE A 1049 -17.07 -17.57 25.04
CA ILE A 1049 -18.08 -17.94 26.03
C ILE A 1049 -19.42 -18.06 25.30
N ASN A 1050 -19.95 -19.28 25.20
CA ASN A 1050 -21.22 -19.59 24.52
C ASN A 1050 -22.39 -19.87 25.50
N TYR A 1051 -22.28 -19.36 26.73
CA TYR A 1051 -23.24 -19.52 27.81
C TYR A 1051 -23.50 -18.17 28.53
N PRO A 1052 -24.50 -18.08 29.43
CA PRO A 1052 -24.81 -16.85 30.13
C PRO A 1052 -23.67 -16.32 31.00
N ALA A 1053 -23.51 -15.01 31.05
CA ALA A 1053 -22.42 -14.37 31.79
C ALA A 1053 -22.46 -14.69 33.31
N SER A 1054 -23.65 -14.95 33.85
CA SER A 1054 -23.87 -15.30 35.26
C SER A 1054 -23.14 -16.56 35.73
N GLU A 1055 -22.84 -17.51 34.84
CA GLU A 1055 -22.10 -18.74 35.20
C GLU A 1055 -20.62 -18.46 35.48
N LEU A 1056 -20.09 -17.34 34.99
CA LEU A 1056 -18.70 -16.93 35.21
C LEU A 1056 -18.45 -16.29 36.58
N LYS A 1057 -19.46 -16.13 37.44
CA LYS A 1057 -19.31 -15.52 38.79
C LYS A 1057 -18.20 -16.18 39.62
N ASN A 1058 -18.05 -17.50 39.53
CA ASN A 1058 -16.99 -18.25 40.21
C ASN A 1058 -15.57 -17.96 39.67
N ARG A 1059 -15.43 -17.35 38.49
CA ARG A 1059 -14.15 -16.98 37.87
C ARG A 1059 -13.68 -15.57 38.21
N LYS A 1060 -14.46 -14.79 38.96
CA LYS A 1060 -14.15 -13.42 39.40
C LYS A 1060 -13.21 -13.42 40.61
N TRP A 1061 -11.91 -13.61 40.38
CA TRP A 1061 -10.90 -13.64 41.47
C TRP A 1061 -10.59 -12.24 42.03
N LEU A 1062 -10.67 -11.18 41.20
CA LEU A 1062 -10.60 -9.79 41.64
C LEU A 1062 -11.96 -9.12 41.47
N SER A 1063 -12.36 -8.28 42.43
CA SER A 1063 -13.66 -7.58 42.41
C SER A 1063 -13.83 -6.65 41.20
N THR A 1064 -12.72 -6.09 40.73
CA THR A 1064 -12.57 -5.21 39.56
C THR A 1064 -12.76 -5.93 38.22
N TRP A 1065 -12.74 -7.27 38.18
CA TRP A 1065 -12.99 -8.03 36.95
C TRP A 1065 -14.49 -8.03 36.63
N ASN A 1066 -14.90 -7.22 35.65
CA ASN A 1066 -16.24 -7.19 35.08
C ASN A 1066 -16.53 -8.40 34.16
N ILE A 1067 -16.24 -9.62 34.65
CA ILE A 1067 -16.49 -10.91 33.98
C ILE A 1067 -17.91 -11.44 34.24
N ALA A 1068 -18.53 -10.99 35.33
CA ALA A 1068 -19.93 -11.24 35.63
C ALA A 1068 -20.44 -10.13 36.56
N ASP A 1069 -21.69 -9.75 36.33
CA ASP A 1069 -22.42 -8.73 37.08
C ASP A 1069 -23.16 -9.38 38.26
#